data_AF-A0A8H3A069-F1
#
_entry.id   AF-A0A8H3A069-F1
#
_cell.length_a   1.000
_cell.length_b   1.000
_cell.length_c   1.000
_cell.angle_alpha   90.00
_cell.angle_beta   90.00
_cell.angle_gamma   90.00
#
_symmetry.space_group_name_H-M   'P 1'
#
loop_
_entity.id
_entity.type
_entity.pdbx_description
1 polymer ?
#
loop_
_entity_poly.entity_id
_entity_poly.type
_entity_poly.pdbx_seq_one_letter_code
_entity_poly.pdbx_strand_id
1 'polypeptide(L)'
;MADTLVPPKPLGENNRDSVATSTASSYKAPVSASASHTSLPALASGEKAPPRKKRTAVYAAVALAAIAVIVVAVVVPVYFKVIKKDDSGASSASSGSPSTTAAAPEPTGGNNPTNNVITTGGDGSTVTKEDGTTFTYNNKFGGYWVFDPANPFNNSARAQSWSPPLNEPWRYGVDQIRGVNLGGWLVLEPFIAPALYEPYQPQAFDEWTLSEAIAANASSGGLQKVLEEHYSTFITEEDFAQIAAAGLNWVRVPLPFWAVSKLPEEPFLERVSWKYFLKAIEWCRKYGLRLQLDLHTIPGSQNGFDHSGKRENINFLRGNMGLANAQRALNVIRSITEFVSRDEYKDIVQMFGVMNEPASQRIGMDSLTSFYVEMHDMMRTLTGAGKGPWISLHDGFDFAAHTADTFMPGADRLAISAHLYFSFATPLNPAPLERQTRLPCTQWSNRFNSSLDRGIFVSAGEFSLGFNDCAYFLNGASAGYRYDGTLPSYTGPRIGSCAPWLDSSEWTDEVKENLKQLALSSMDSMQNWFFWTWRIGASSRTGQVNSPLWSYKLGLERGYMPTDPRTAAGSCGNSDPRTTTTFTPHTQNSITAAYRAAHPFPPTNIVDATGTLASYPETGAPVIMPSPEFKGFSVPTTQSGTWAHDYAPVAGCAYPDPWNAVGVAVPACATGERKRFVKEPQA
;
A
#
# COMPACT_ATOMS: atom_id res chain seq x y z
N MET A 1 34.91 -14.63 -32.39
CA MET A 1 35.89 -13.60 -32.03
C MET A 1 35.26 -12.81 -30.89
N ALA A 2 36.02 -12.60 -29.83
CA ALA A 2 35.56 -12.09 -28.55
C ALA A 2 35.16 -10.61 -28.64
N ASP A 3 33.92 -10.29 -28.26
CA ASP A 3 33.53 -8.91 -27.94
C ASP A 3 33.71 -8.69 -26.44
N THR A 4 34.63 -7.78 -26.15
CA THR A 4 35.06 -7.36 -24.82
C THR A 4 33.95 -6.65 -24.07
N LEU A 5 33.54 -7.26 -22.96
CA LEU A 5 32.71 -6.69 -21.90
C LEU A 5 33.36 -5.41 -21.36
N VAL A 6 32.67 -4.28 -21.50
CA VAL A 6 33.00 -3.04 -20.79
C VAL A 6 32.37 -3.13 -19.38
N PRO A 7 33.13 -2.96 -18.30
CA PRO A 7 32.57 -3.01 -16.95
C PRO A 7 31.66 -1.80 -16.69
N PRO A 8 30.53 -1.98 -15.99
CA PRO A 8 29.64 -0.87 -15.67
C PRO A 8 30.32 0.15 -14.74
N LYS A 9 30.08 1.43 -15.00
CA LYS A 9 30.53 2.55 -14.15
C LYS A 9 29.80 2.53 -12.79
N PRO A 10 30.42 2.99 -11.70
CA PRO A 10 29.73 3.17 -10.42
C PRO A 10 28.69 4.30 -10.56
N LEU A 11 27.41 3.98 -10.32
CA LEU A 11 26.33 4.96 -10.15
C LEU A 11 26.29 5.39 -8.68
N GLY A 12 26.13 6.70 -8.44
CA GLY A 12 26.20 7.32 -7.13
C GLY A 12 25.07 6.90 -6.17
N GLU A 13 25.31 7.12 -4.88
CA GLU A 13 24.60 6.56 -3.71
C GLU A 13 23.13 6.98 -3.49
N ASN A 14 22.48 7.65 -4.43
CA ASN A 14 21.10 8.10 -4.22
C ASN A 14 20.36 8.21 -5.55
N ASN A 15 19.55 7.20 -5.92
CA ASN A 15 18.41 7.39 -6.81
C ASN A 15 17.43 6.20 -6.72
N ARG A 16 16.15 6.53 -6.54
CA ARG A 16 15.01 5.65 -6.85
C ARG A 16 14.94 5.50 -8.36
N ASP A 17 15.78 4.66 -8.98
CA ASP A 17 15.72 4.47 -10.42
C ASP A 17 14.55 3.53 -10.76
N SER A 18 13.39 4.10 -11.12
CA SER A 18 12.33 3.36 -11.81
C SER A 18 12.74 3.13 -13.27
N VAL A 19 12.52 1.91 -13.79
CA VAL A 19 12.87 1.47 -15.16
C VAL A 19 12.01 2.18 -16.23
N ALA A 20 12.23 3.48 -16.41
CA ALA A 20 11.98 4.18 -17.65
C ALA A 20 13.23 3.98 -18.52
N THR A 21 13.18 2.98 -19.40
CA THR A 21 14.28 2.64 -20.31
C THR A 21 14.70 3.87 -21.12
N SER A 22 15.88 4.41 -20.85
CA SER A 22 16.50 5.42 -21.72
C SER A 22 17.10 4.73 -22.94
N THR A 23 16.60 5.06 -24.13
CA THR A 23 17.35 4.84 -25.39
C THR A 23 18.31 6.00 -25.58
N ALA A 24 19.57 5.65 -25.86
CA ALA A 24 20.73 6.52 -25.96
C ALA A 24 20.55 7.76 -26.86
N SER A 25 21.12 8.90 -26.43
CA SER A 25 21.70 9.88 -27.36
C SER A 25 22.83 10.65 -26.68
N SER A 26 23.97 10.66 -27.35
CA SER A 26 25.27 11.13 -26.91
C SER A 26 25.49 12.62 -27.19
N TYR A 27 25.77 13.43 -26.16
CA TYR A 27 26.51 14.69 -26.32
C TYR A 27 27.43 14.93 -25.11
N LYS A 28 28.73 15.07 -25.38
CA LYS A 28 29.76 15.45 -24.39
C LYS A 28 30.01 16.96 -24.46
N ALA A 29 30.10 17.61 -23.30
CA ALA A 29 30.74 18.91 -23.13
C ALA A 29 31.49 18.97 -21.77
N PRO A 30 32.48 19.87 -21.61
CA PRO A 30 33.62 19.68 -20.71
C PRO A 30 33.49 20.35 -19.32
N VAL A 31 34.51 20.07 -18.50
CA VAL A 31 34.66 20.20 -17.04
C VAL A 31 35.12 21.59 -16.57
N SER A 32 34.82 21.88 -15.30
CA SER A 32 35.39 22.88 -14.34
C SER A 32 34.45 24.07 -14.03
N ALA A 33 34.32 24.59 -12.80
CA ALA A 33 35.12 24.50 -11.58
C ALA A 33 34.29 24.85 -10.30
N SER A 34 34.78 24.38 -9.14
CA SER A 34 34.81 25.03 -7.81
C SER A 34 33.50 25.54 -7.18
N ALA A 35 32.99 24.79 -6.19
CA ALA A 35 31.95 25.23 -5.26
C ALA A 35 32.55 25.99 -4.06
N SER A 36 32.05 27.20 -3.80
CA SER A 36 32.20 27.91 -2.53
C SER A 36 30.93 27.72 -1.69
N HIS A 37 31.08 27.31 -0.44
CA HIS A 37 29.99 27.24 0.53
C HIS A 37 29.38 28.62 0.76
N THR A 38 28.07 28.75 0.55
CA THR A 38 27.30 29.90 1.02
C THR A 38 26.00 29.44 1.67
N SER A 39 25.80 29.96 2.87
CA SER A 39 24.66 29.83 3.77
C SER A 39 23.30 30.11 3.11
N LEU A 40 22.28 29.41 3.59
CA LEU A 40 20.85 29.63 3.34
C LEU A 40 20.47 31.11 3.33
N PRO A 41 19.68 31.62 2.36
CA PRO A 41 19.09 32.94 2.48
C PRO A 41 17.92 32.90 3.47
N ALA A 42 18.01 33.74 4.49
CA ALA A 42 16.87 34.14 5.30
C ALA A 42 15.83 34.85 4.41
N LEU A 43 14.55 34.50 4.56
CA LEU A 43 13.43 35.24 3.97
C LEU A 43 13.43 36.66 4.53
N ALA A 44 13.64 37.64 3.65
CA ALA A 44 13.60 39.06 4.00
C ALA A 44 12.18 39.47 4.42
N SER A 45 12.09 40.01 5.63
CA SER A 45 10.91 40.66 6.16
C SER A 45 10.70 42.03 5.52
N GLY A 46 9.51 42.27 4.99
CA GLY A 46 8.84 43.57 5.09
C GLY A 46 8.80 44.44 3.85
N GLU A 47 7.69 44.34 3.11
CA GLU A 47 7.05 45.52 2.51
C GLU A 47 5.56 45.50 2.90
N LYS A 48 5.11 46.59 3.53
CA LYS A 48 3.76 46.71 4.12
C LYS A 48 2.70 46.84 3.03
N ALA A 49 1.79 45.87 2.96
CA ALA A 49 0.54 46.00 2.21
C ALA A 49 -0.42 47.02 2.90
N PRO A 50 -1.21 47.82 2.14
CA PRO A 50 -2.14 48.78 2.72
C PRO A 50 -3.33 48.08 3.40
N PRO A 51 -3.96 48.70 4.41
CA PRO A 51 -4.92 48.01 5.29
C PRO A 51 -6.23 47.68 4.56
N ARG A 52 -6.57 46.38 4.52
CA ARG A 52 -7.89 45.89 4.09
C ARG A 52 -8.97 46.41 5.06
N LYS A 53 -9.95 47.16 4.53
CA LYS A 53 -11.16 47.57 5.27
C LYS A 53 -11.91 46.33 5.78
N LYS A 54 -12.19 46.29 7.09
CA LYS A 54 -12.97 45.24 7.76
C LYS A 54 -14.37 45.14 7.16
N ARG A 55 -14.68 44.02 6.48
CA ARG A 55 -16.03 43.65 5.98
C ARG A 55 -16.87 42.93 7.06
N THR A 56 -16.77 43.34 8.32
CA THR A 56 -17.51 42.72 9.43
C THR A 56 -19.04 42.90 9.30
N ALA A 57 -19.50 43.97 8.66
CA ALA A 57 -20.94 44.20 8.46
C ALA A 57 -21.58 43.23 7.44
N VAL A 58 -20.81 42.77 6.44
CA VAL A 58 -21.32 41.85 5.40
C VAL A 58 -21.47 40.44 5.98
N TYR A 59 -20.51 39.98 6.78
CA TYR A 59 -20.62 38.68 7.45
C TYR A 59 -21.72 38.65 8.51
N ALA A 60 -21.94 39.75 9.23
CA ALA A 60 -23.07 39.87 10.16
C ALA A 60 -24.43 39.83 9.44
N ALA A 61 -24.55 40.49 8.28
CA ALA A 61 -25.78 40.46 7.48
C ALA A 61 -26.06 39.05 6.90
N VAL A 62 -25.02 38.34 6.44
CA VAL A 62 -25.14 36.97 5.92
C VAL A 62 -25.51 35.99 7.04
N ALA A 63 -24.93 36.14 8.24
CA ALA A 63 -25.29 35.32 9.40
C ALA A 63 -26.75 35.56 9.84
N LEU A 64 -27.20 36.82 9.86
CA LEU A 64 -28.60 37.15 10.19
C LEU A 64 -29.58 36.62 9.14
N ALA A 65 -29.23 36.66 7.85
CA ALA A 65 -30.04 36.07 6.79
C ALA A 65 -30.13 34.54 6.91
N ALA A 66 -29.02 33.87 7.23
CA ALA A 66 -28.99 32.43 7.47
C ALA A 66 -29.86 32.03 8.68
N ILE A 67 -29.80 32.80 9.77
CA ILE A 67 -30.65 32.58 10.95
C ILE A 67 -32.13 32.79 10.61
N ALA A 68 -32.48 33.82 9.82
CA ALA A 68 -33.85 34.05 9.39
C ALA A 68 -34.40 32.89 8.54
N VAL A 69 -33.59 32.31 7.65
CA VAL A 69 -33.97 31.15 6.84
C VAL A 69 -34.19 29.91 7.72
N ILE A 70 -33.32 29.68 8.72
CA ILE A 70 -33.47 28.58 9.68
C ILE A 70 -34.75 28.76 10.52
N VAL A 71 -35.04 29.98 10.98
CA VAL A 71 -36.27 30.27 11.73
C VAL A 71 -37.51 30.00 10.86
N VAL A 72 -37.53 30.40 9.60
CA VAL A 72 -38.66 30.10 8.70
C VAL A 72 -38.78 28.59 8.43
N ALA A 73 -37.67 27.89 8.19
CA ALA A 73 -37.65 26.46 7.90
C ALA A 73 -38.06 25.59 9.09
N VAL A 74 -37.88 26.06 10.32
CA VAL A 74 -38.26 25.32 11.54
C VAL A 74 -39.64 25.74 12.06
N VAL A 75 -39.97 27.04 12.04
CA VAL A 75 -41.23 27.54 12.62
C VAL A 75 -42.43 27.22 11.73
N VAL A 76 -42.29 27.27 10.40
CA VAL A 76 -43.41 27.02 9.49
C VAL A 76 -43.92 25.57 9.56
N PRO A 77 -43.06 24.52 9.53
CA PRO A 77 -43.54 23.15 9.69
C PRO A 77 -44.15 22.86 11.07
N VAL A 78 -43.64 23.48 12.14
CA VAL A 78 -44.18 23.33 13.51
C VAL A 78 -45.56 24.00 13.62
N TYR A 79 -45.74 25.17 13.01
CA TYR A 79 -47.04 25.87 12.98
C TYR A 79 -48.13 25.03 12.28
N PHE A 80 -47.81 24.41 11.15
CA PHE A 80 -48.78 23.58 10.41
C PHE A 80 -49.02 22.19 11.01
N LYS A 81 -48.09 21.66 11.81
CA LYS A 81 -48.23 20.32 12.40
C LYS A 81 -48.82 20.31 13.82
N VAL A 82 -48.86 21.45 14.51
CA VAL A 82 -49.26 21.52 15.93
C VAL A 82 -50.54 22.34 16.18
N ILE A 83 -50.95 23.27 15.30
CA ILE A 83 -52.00 24.26 15.64
C ILE A 83 -53.32 24.11 14.88
N LYS A 84 -53.41 23.27 13.83
CA LYS A 84 -54.70 23.02 13.16
C LYS A 84 -55.26 21.64 13.47
N LYS A 85 -56.08 21.58 14.53
CA LYS A 85 -57.11 20.56 14.73
C LYS A 85 -58.39 21.05 14.07
N ASP A 86 -59.06 20.20 13.31
CA ASP A 86 -60.52 20.17 13.27
C ASP A 86 -61.02 18.77 12.90
N ASP A 87 -61.99 18.33 13.70
CA ASP A 87 -62.69 17.06 13.77
C ASP A 87 -63.84 16.93 12.76
N SER A 88 -64.20 15.67 12.44
CA SER A 88 -65.55 15.10 12.24
C SER A 88 -65.46 13.92 11.27
N GLY A 89 -66.09 12.76 11.43
CA GLY A 89 -67.08 12.27 12.38
C GLY A 89 -67.89 11.14 11.72
N ALA A 90 -67.65 9.90 12.18
CA ALA A 90 -68.60 8.77 12.33
C ALA A 90 -69.33 8.08 11.13
N SER A 91 -68.96 6.80 10.95
CA SER A 91 -69.80 5.57 10.94
C SER A 91 -70.81 5.26 9.82
N SER A 92 -70.68 4.07 9.23
CA SER A 92 -71.71 3.00 9.29
C SER A 92 -71.14 1.64 8.84
N ALA A 93 -71.66 0.57 9.44
CA ALA A 93 -71.28 -0.82 9.21
C ALA A 93 -72.40 -1.56 8.47
N SER A 94 -72.07 -2.54 7.61
CA SER A 94 -72.85 -3.79 7.45
C SER A 94 -72.13 -4.87 6.63
N SER A 95 -71.89 -5.99 7.30
CA SER A 95 -71.94 -7.41 6.88
C SER A 95 -71.90 -7.84 5.40
N GLY A 96 -71.02 -8.80 5.09
CA GLY A 96 -71.18 -9.78 4.00
C GLY A 96 -69.90 -10.56 3.64
N SER A 97 -69.75 -11.78 4.17
CA SER A 97 -68.85 -12.85 3.67
C SER A 97 -69.73 -13.99 3.09
N PRO A 98 -69.24 -15.02 2.36
CA PRO A 98 -67.83 -15.44 2.12
C PRO A 98 -67.48 -15.89 0.67
N SER A 99 -66.18 -16.07 0.35
CA SER A 99 -65.57 -17.39 0.03
C SER A 99 -64.21 -17.32 -0.71
N THR A 100 -63.18 -17.92 -0.06
CA THR A 100 -62.05 -18.76 -0.54
C THR A 100 -61.07 -18.20 -1.60
N THR A 101 -59.74 -18.26 -1.48
CA THR A 101 -58.80 -19.27 -0.92
C THR A 101 -57.41 -18.61 -0.75
N ALA A 102 -56.89 -18.43 0.47
CA ALA A 102 -55.88 -19.25 1.16
C ALA A 102 -54.43 -19.20 0.61
N ALA A 103 -53.65 -18.25 1.13
CA ALA A 103 -52.20 -18.38 1.36
C ALA A 103 -51.97 -18.28 2.88
N ALA A 104 -51.11 -19.11 3.45
CA ALA A 104 -50.80 -19.16 4.88
C ALA A 104 -49.28 -19.36 5.07
N PRO A 105 -48.71 -19.07 6.25
CA PRO A 105 -48.92 -17.88 7.07
C PRO A 105 -47.58 -17.22 7.51
N GLU A 106 -47.60 -15.91 7.74
CA GLU A 106 -46.61 -15.23 8.58
C GLU A 106 -46.74 -15.69 10.04
N PRO A 107 -45.64 -15.86 10.80
CA PRO A 107 -45.69 -15.98 12.24
C PRO A 107 -45.55 -14.59 12.88
N THR A 108 -46.64 -14.08 13.44
CA THR A 108 -46.61 -13.00 14.43
C THR A 108 -46.52 -13.59 15.84
N GLY A 109 -45.59 -13.09 16.66
CA GLY A 109 -45.73 -13.16 18.12
C GLY A 109 -44.43 -13.33 18.91
N GLY A 110 -43.89 -12.23 19.44
CA GLY A 110 -42.87 -12.25 20.47
C GLY A 110 -42.24 -10.88 20.71
N ASN A 111 -42.92 -9.99 21.45
CA ASN A 111 -42.34 -8.75 21.96
C ASN A 111 -41.22 -9.07 22.97
N ASN A 112 -39.98 -9.10 22.47
CA ASN A 112 -38.77 -8.75 23.20
C ASN A 112 -38.11 -7.63 22.39
N PRO A 113 -37.62 -6.54 22.99
CA PRO A 113 -36.82 -5.56 22.27
C PRO A 113 -35.45 -6.19 22.00
N THR A 114 -35.35 -7.06 20.99
CA THR A 114 -34.08 -7.33 20.35
C THR A 114 -33.72 -6.05 19.61
N ASN A 115 -32.69 -5.35 20.08
CA ASN A 115 -32.06 -4.29 19.29
C ASN A 115 -31.72 -4.88 17.92
N ASN A 116 -32.53 -4.61 16.89
CA ASN A 116 -32.30 -5.07 15.53
C ASN A 116 -31.07 -4.32 15.02
N VAL A 117 -29.87 -4.87 15.27
CA VAL A 117 -28.63 -4.38 14.70
C VAL A 117 -28.75 -4.57 13.18
N ILE A 118 -28.67 -3.49 12.42
CA ILE A 118 -28.64 -3.57 10.96
C ILE A 118 -27.32 -4.24 10.60
N THR A 119 -27.39 -5.44 10.02
CA THR A 119 -26.21 -6.25 9.69
C THR A 119 -25.83 -6.20 8.21
N THR A 120 -26.61 -5.52 7.37
CA THR A 120 -26.33 -5.39 5.94
C THR A 120 -26.98 -4.13 5.38
N GLY A 121 -26.40 -3.57 4.31
CA GLY A 121 -26.99 -2.42 3.62
C GLY A 121 -26.34 -2.12 2.26
N GLY A 122 -27.12 -1.51 1.37
CA GLY A 122 -26.65 -1.03 0.07
C GLY A 122 -26.48 0.48 0.03
N ASP A 123 -26.48 1.06 -1.17
CA ASP A 123 -26.43 2.50 -1.39
C ASP A 123 -27.49 3.26 -0.56
N GLY A 124 -27.07 4.34 0.09
CA GLY A 124 -27.91 5.19 0.95
C GLY A 124 -28.19 4.63 2.35
N SER A 125 -27.73 3.41 2.67
CA SER A 125 -27.90 2.85 4.02
C SER A 125 -26.99 3.51 5.06
N THR A 126 -27.43 3.49 6.31
CA THR A 126 -26.63 3.95 7.46
C THR A 126 -25.75 2.81 7.96
N VAL A 127 -24.45 3.08 8.10
CA VAL A 127 -23.49 2.20 8.75
C VAL A 127 -23.22 2.72 10.16
N THR A 128 -23.23 1.82 11.13
CA THR A 128 -22.75 2.09 12.49
C THR A 128 -21.33 1.54 12.64
N LYS A 129 -20.41 2.40 13.09
CA LYS A 129 -19.01 2.06 13.38
C LYS A 129 -18.90 1.46 14.79
N GLU A 130 -17.73 0.88 15.08
CA GLU A 130 -17.43 0.29 16.39
C GLU A 130 -17.58 1.29 17.55
N ASP A 131 -17.24 2.56 17.34
CA ASP A 131 -17.37 3.64 18.33
C ASP A 131 -18.82 4.15 18.52
N GLY A 132 -19.79 3.55 17.81
CA GLY A 132 -21.21 3.90 17.84
C GLY A 132 -21.58 5.10 16.97
N THR A 133 -20.61 5.80 16.37
CA THR A 133 -20.90 6.85 15.40
C THR A 133 -21.36 6.25 14.07
N THR A 134 -22.01 7.05 13.23
CA THR A 134 -22.64 6.56 12.00
C THR A 134 -22.25 7.39 10.78
N PHE A 135 -22.31 6.77 9.61
CA PHE A 135 -22.16 7.46 8.31
C PHE A 135 -23.05 6.79 7.25
N THR A 136 -23.30 7.50 6.15
CA THR A 136 -24.06 6.96 5.01
C THR A 136 -23.14 6.25 4.02
N TYR A 137 -23.45 5.00 3.70
CA TYR A 137 -22.76 4.25 2.65
C TYR A 137 -23.26 4.68 1.26
N ASN A 138 -22.38 5.27 0.45
CA ASN A 138 -22.73 5.86 -0.85
C ASN A 138 -22.07 5.10 -2.01
N ASN A 139 -22.57 3.91 -2.34
CA ASN A 139 -22.01 3.08 -3.41
C ASN A 139 -22.99 2.94 -4.59
N LYS A 140 -22.82 3.78 -5.60
CA LYS A 140 -23.68 3.80 -6.80
C LYS A 140 -23.45 2.62 -7.76
N PHE A 141 -22.54 1.71 -7.44
CA PHE A 141 -22.14 0.61 -8.29
C PHE A 141 -22.77 -0.74 -7.93
N GLY A 142 -23.79 -0.73 -7.06
CA GLY A 142 -24.55 -1.91 -6.67
C GLY A 142 -23.82 -2.82 -5.68
N GLY A 143 -22.84 -2.29 -4.96
CA GLY A 143 -22.22 -2.97 -3.83
C GLY A 143 -23.08 -2.90 -2.57
N TYR A 144 -22.87 -3.84 -1.65
CA TYR A 144 -23.52 -3.87 -0.34
C TYR A 144 -22.52 -4.34 0.72
N TRP A 145 -22.65 -3.76 1.92
CA TRP A 145 -21.84 -4.11 3.07
C TRP A 145 -22.56 -5.15 3.93
N VAL A 146 -21.78 -5.96 4.65
CA VAL A 146 -22.27 -6.97 5.59
C VAL A 146 -21.42 -6.94 6.86
N PHE A 147 -22.07 -6.80 8.01
CA PHE A 147 -21.45 -6.89 9.33
C PHE A 147 -22.44 -7.53 10.30
N ASP A 148 -22.25 -8.81 10.57
CA ASP A 148 -23.07 -9.55 11.54
C ASP A 148 -22.22 -9.87 12.78
N PRO A 149 -22.49 -9.26 13.94
CA PRO A 149 -21.80 -9.61 15.18
C PRO A 149 -21.98 -11.08 15.59
N ALA A 150 -23.05 -11.74 15.14
CA ALA A 150 -23.28 -13.17 15.33
C ALA A 150 -22.62 -14.05 14.24
N ASN A 151 -21.95 -13.44 13.27
CA ASN A 151 -21.11 -14.12 12.29
C ASN A 151 -20.00 -13.18 11.77
N PRO A 152 -18.95 -12.91 12.59
CA PRO A 152 -17.91 -11.93 12.25
C PRO A 152 -17.05 -12.33 11.03
N PHE A 153 -17.19 -13.57 10.55
CA PHE A 153 -16.49 -14.11 9.39
C PHE A 153 -17.39 -14.26 8.15
N ASN A 154 -18.53 -13.55 8.13
CA ASN A 154 -19.41 -13.52 6.96
C ASN A 154 -18.73 -12.81 5.76
N ASN A 155 -18.39 -13.59 4.74
CA ASN A 155 -17.74 -13.12 3.51
C ASN A 155 -18.74 -12.83 2.37
N SER A 156 -20.02 -12.59 2.64
CA SER A 156 -21.03 -12.38 1.59
C SER A 156 -21.07 -10.95 1.02
N ALA A 157 -20.36 -9.99 1.60
CA ALA A 157 -20.31 -8.61 1.12
C ALA A 157 -19.74 -8.52 -0.31
N ARG A 158 -20.15 -7.46 -1.02
CA ARG A 158 -19.78 -7.23 -2.42
C ARG A 158 -19.45 -5.77 -2.64
N ALA A 159 -18.24 -5.48 -3.14
CA ALA A 159 -17.81 -4.10 -3.39
C ALA A 159 -18.58 -3.43 -4.53
N GLN A 160 -18.85 -4.13 -5.63
CA GLN A 160 -19.66 -3.65 -6.78
C GLN A 160 -20.38 -4.80 -7.47
N SER A 161 -21.43 -4.50 -8.23
CA SER A 161 -22.23 -5.48 -8.97
C SER A 161 -21.42 -6.37 -9.94
N TRP A 162 -20.31 -5.88 -10.47
CA TRP A 162 -19.42 -6.62 -11.40
C TRP A 162 -18.21 -7.29 -10.73
N SER A 163 -18.03 -7.09 -9.42
CA SER A 163 -16.96 -7.74 -8.66
C SER A 163 -17.56 -8.96 -7.95
N PRO A 164 -16.90 -10.13 -7.98
CA PRO A 164 -17.38 -11.29 -7.23
C PRO A 164 -17.40 -10.96 -5.72
N PRO A 165 -18.42 -11.37 -4.97
CA PRO A 165 -18.43 -11.27 -3.51
C PRO A 165 -17.27 -12.09 -2.91
N LEU A 166 -16.95 -11.87 -1.63
CA LEU A 166 -15.73 -12.44 -1.03
C LEU A 166 -15.81 -13.96 -0.84
N ASN A 167 -17.02 -14.52 -0.71
CA ASN A 167 -17.28 -15.96 -0.68
C ASN A 167 -17.29 -16.63 -2.05
N GLU A 168 -17.03 -15.88 -3.14
CA GLU A 168 -16.83 -16.40 -4.48
C GLU A 168 -15.34 -16.28 -4.89
N PRO A 169 -14.82 -17.22 -5.70
CA PRO A 169 -13.42 -17.21 -6.10
C PRO A 169 -13.09 -16.00 -6.98
N TRP A 170 -11.91 -15.42 -6.77
CA TRP A 170 -11.33 -14.47 -7.72
C TRP A 170 -10.68 -15.23 -8.88
N ARG A 171 -11.10 -14.95 -10.11
CA ARG A 171 -10.57 -15.61 -11.31
C ARG A 171 -9.43 -14.79 -11.88
N TYR A 172 -8.22 -15.09 -11.46
CA TYR A 172 -7.00 -14.42 -11.94
C TYR A 172 -6.90 -14.46 -13.47
N GLY A 173 -6.67 -13.30 -14.06
CA GLY A 173 -6.61 -13.10 -15.51
C GLY A 173 -7.96 -13.00 -16.22
N VAL A 174 -9.07 -13.07 -15.48
CA VAL A 174 -10.44 -12.75 -15.95
C VAL A 174 -10.97 -11.55 -15.18
N ASP A 175 -10.96 -11.62 -13.85
CA ASP A 175 -11.35 -10.53 -12.98
C ASP A 175 -10.17 -9.54 -12.84
N GLN A 176 -10.44 -8.24 -13.00
CA GLN A 176 -9.41 -7.19 -12.99
C GLN A 176 -9.26 -6.55 -11.62
N ILE A 177 -8.01 -6.49 -11.14
CA ILE A 177 -7.66 -5.79 -9.90
C ILE A 177 -7.69 -4.29 -10.17
N ARG A 178 -8.57 -3.58 -9.47
CA ARG A 178 -8.64 -2.11 -9.45
C ARG A 178 -8.55 -1.66 -8.01
N GLY A 179 -7.35 -1.31 -7.58
CA GLY A 179 -7.06 -1.06 -6.20
C GLY A 179 -6.32 0.24 -5.92
N VAL A 180 -6.17 0.50 -4.63
CA VAL A 180 -5.34 1.57 -4.10
C VAL A 180 -4.44 1.01 -3.02
N ASN A 181 -3.28 1.63 -2.85
CA ASN A 181 -2.43 1.40 -1.71
C ASN A 181 -2.93 2.18 -0.50
N LEU A 182 -2.69 1.65 0.70
CA LEU A 182 -2.88 2.36 1.97
C LEU A 182 -1.51 2.80 2.52
N GLY A 183 -0.71 3.45 1.67
CA GLY A 183 0.62 3.98 2.00
C GLY A 183 0.57 5.06 3.06
N GLY A 184 1.67 5.23 3.81
CA GLY A 184 1.78 6.16 4.94
C GLY A 184 0.92 5.82 6.16
N TRP A 185 0.18 4.70 6.17
CA TRP A 185 -0.63 4.26 7.30
C TRP A 185 0.17 3.44 8.31
N LEU A 186 0.44 2.17 8.01
CA LEU A 186 1.15 1.25 8.92
C LEU A 186 2.67 1.25 8.71
N VAL A 187 3.12 1.80 7.59
CA VAL A 187 4.51 2.11 7.28
C VAL A 187 4.55 3.59 6.94
N LEU A 188 5.37 4.35 7.66
CA LEU A 188 5.32 5.80 7.64
C LEU A 188 6.24 6.38 6.58
N GLU A 189 5.72 7.37 5.85
CA GLU A 189 6.45 8.05 4.78
C GLU A 189 6.27 9.56 4.90
N PRO A 190 7.36 10.36 4.90
CA PRO A 190 7.28 11.79 5.07
C PRO A 190 6.37 12.50 4.07
N PHE A 191 6.37 12.08 2.81
CA PHE A 191 5.61 12.75 1.76
C PHE A 191 4.10 12.42 1.79
N ILE A 192 3.72 11.33 2.47
CA ILE A 192 2.34 10.88 2.63
C ILE A 192 1.74 11.42 3.93
N ALA A 193 2.49 11.38 5.03
CA ALA A 193 2.05 11.87 6.34
C ALA A 193 2.94 13.01 6.86
N PRO A 194 3.06 14.15 6.14
CA PRO A 194 4.04 15.19 6.45
C PRO A 194 3.88 15.79 7.84
N ALA A 195 2.64 15.94 8.33
CA ALA A 195 2.37 16.49 9.66
C ALA A 195 3.04 15.70 10.80
N LEU A 196 3.30 14.40 10.61
CA LEU A 196 3.97 13.56 11.61
C LEU A 196 5.47 13.87 11.70
N TYR A 197 6.08 14.26 10.58
CA TYR A 197 7.52 14.50 10.46
C TYR A 197 7.91 15.97 10.65
N GLU A 198 7.04 16.91 10.27
CA GLU A 198 7.31 18.35 10.30
C GLU A 198 7.78 18.93 11.65
N PRO A 199 7.29 18.45 12.81
CA PRO A 199 7.77 18.88 14.13
C PRO A 199 9.21 18.43 14.43
N TYR A 200 9.71 17.41 13.73
CA TYR A 200 11.00 16.75 13.98
C TYR A 200 11.99 16.96 12.84
N GLN A 201 11.74 17.91 11.95
CA GLN A 201 12.66 18.26 10.88
C GLN A 201 13.84 19.11 11.39
N PRO A 202 15.07 18.89 10.88
CA PRO A 202 15.44 17.95 9.81
C PRO A 202 15.82 16.54 10.28
N GLN A 203 15.69 16.23 11.58
CA GLN A 203 16.18 14.97 12.17
C GLN A 203 15.41 13.74 11.67
N ALA A 204 14.09 13.82 11.55
CA ALA A 204 13.24 12.72 11.12
C ALA A 204 13.10 12.69 9.59
N PHE A 205 13.69 11.71 8.93
CA PHE A 205 13.57 11.52 7.47
C PHE A 205 13.10 10.13 7.06
N ASP A 206 12.94 9.22 8.01
CA ASP A 206 12.37 7.89 7.90
C ASP A 206 11.70 7.49 9.23
N GLU A 207 11.06 6.32 9.31
CA GLU A 207 10.38 5.88 10.54
C GLU A 207 11.36 5.59 11.70
N TRP A 208 12.58 5.16 11.40
CA TRP A 208 13.63 4.96 12.40
C TRP A 208 13.93 6.25 13.16
N THR A 209 14.34 7.28 12.43
CA THR A 209 14.72 8.58 13.00
C THR A 209 13.52 9.33 13.58
N LEU A 210 12.33 9.15 13.01
CA LEU A 210 11.09 9.65 13.60
C LEU A 210 10.82 9.01 14.97
N SER A 211 10.99 7.69 15.08
CA SER A 211 10.75 6.96 16.33
C SER A 211 11.72 7.40 17.43
N GLU A 212 13.00 7.56 17.09
CA GLU A 212 14.01 8.13 17.99
C GLU A 212 13.66 9.56 18.43
N ALA A 213 13.25 10.42 17.49
CA ALA A 213 12.90 11.81 17.78
C ALA A 213 11.65 11.93 18.66
N ILE A 214 10.62 11.10 18.44
CA ILE A 214 9.42 11.06 19.28
C ILE A 214 9.78 10.58 20.69
N ALA A 215 10.62 9.55 20.81
CA ALA A 215 11.05 9.03 22.10
C ALA A 215 11.91 10.03 22.90
N ALA A 216 12.76 10.80 22.20
CA ALA A 216 13.56 11.86 22.81
C ALA A 216 12.72 13.10 23.22
N ASN A 217 11.57 13.32 22.58
CA ASN A 217 10.68 14.44 22.90
C ASN A 217 9.72 14.10 24.04
N ALA A 218 10.07 14.48 25.27
CA ALA A 218 9.23 14.26 26.46
C ALA A 218 7.80 14.85 26.36
N SER A 219 7.57 15.85 25.50
CA SER A 219 6.25 16.47 25.30
C SER A 219 5.36 15.71 24.32
N SER A 220 5.89 14.72 23.59
CA SER A 220 5.11 13.93 22.61
C SER A 220 4.08 13.02 23.28
N GLY A 221 4.31 12.63 24.54
CA GLY A 221 3.57 11.58 25.23
C GLY A 221 4.02 10.16 24.87
N GLY A 222 5.15 10.03 24.17
CA GLY A 222 5.80 8.75 23.86
C GLY A 222 5.38 8.14 22.52
N LEU A 223 6.23 7.22 22.03
CA LEU A 223 6.09 6.60 20.71
C LEU A 223 4.74 5.93 20.50
N GLN A 224 4.29 5.14 21.48
CA GLN A 224 3.02 4.41 21.38
C GLN A 224 1.83 5.36 21.18
N LYS A 225 1.75 6.44 21.97
CA LYS A 225 0.64 7.39 21.89
C LYS A 225 0.58 8.03 20.50
N VAL A 226 1.71 8.55 20.02
CA VAL A 226 1.79 9.26 18.74
C VAL A 226 1.43 8.34 17.57
N LEU A 227 2.01 7.14 17.51
CA LEU A 227 1.75 6.23 16.39
C LEU A 227 0.36 5.59 16.47
N GLU A 228 -0.16 5.29 17.65
CA GLU A 228 -1.53 4.76 17.78
C GLU A 228 -2.60 5.80 17.43
N GLU A 229 -2.35 7.08 17.72
CA GLU A 229 -3.19 8.19 17.24
C GLU A 229 -3.17 8.29 15.71
N HIS A 230 -1.99 8.21 15.07
CA HIS A 230 -1.89 8.16 13.62
C HIS A 230 -2.61 6.94 13.02
N TYR A 231 -2.34 5.74 13.52
CA TYR A 231 -2.96 4.52 13.00
C TYR A 231 -4.49 4.51 13.15
N SER A 232 -5.04 5.13 14.20
CA SER A 232 -6.49 5.17 14.43
C SER A 232 -7.23 6.26 13.64
N THR A 233 -6.53 7.27 13.12
CA THR A 233 -7.16 8.45 12.50
C THR A 233 -6.78 8.68 11.04
N PHE A 234 -5.64 8.16 10.58
CA PHE A 234 -5.16 8.41 9.21
C PHE A 234 -5.96 7.65 8.15
N ILE A 235 -6.17 6.34 8.36
CA ILE A 235 -7.08 5.50 7.57
C ILE A 235 -8.12 4.92 8.52
N THR A 236 -9.38 5.04 8.12
CA THR A 236 -10.53 4.66 8.93
C THR A 236 -11.47 3.73 8.18
N GLU A 237 -12.48 3.21 8.87
CA GLU A 237 -13.55 2.42 8.24
C GLU A 237 -14.22 3.15 7.05
N GLU A 238 -14.41 4.46 7.18
CA GLU A 238 -15.02 5.29 6.13
C GLU A 238 -14.18 5.33 4.86
N ASP A 239 -12.85 5.23 4.97
CA ASP A 239 -11.97 5.16 3.81
C ASP A 239 -12.20 3.86 3.02
N PHE A 240 -12.40 2.71 3.69
CA PHE A 240 -12.72 1.44 2.99
C PHE A 240 -14.09 1.49 2.33
N ALA A 241 -15.09 2.07 2.99
CA ALA A 241 -16.40 2.31 2.39
C ALA A 241 -16.31 3.21 1.15
N GLN A 242 -15.49 4.26 1.20
CA GLN A 242 -15.25 5.17 0.08
C GLN A 242 -14.46 4.52 -1.06
N ILE A 243 -13.50 3.65 -0.76
CA ILE A 243 -12.75 2.86 -1.75
C ILE A 243 -13.73 1.96 -2.54
N ALA A 244 -14.61 1.23 -1.85
CA ALA A 244 -15.63 0.42 -2.51
C ALA A 244 -16.59 1.29 -3.35
N ALA A 245 -17.00 2.44 -2.80
CA ALA A 245 -17.86 3.42 -3.49
C ALA A 245 -17.20 4.08 -4.71
N ALA A 246 -15.86 4.13 -4.77
CA ALA A 246 -15.09 4.62 -5.92
C ALA A 246 -14.96 3.57 -7.04
N GLY A 247 -15.65 2.43 -6.94
CA GLY A 247 -15.61 1.36 -7.94
C GLY A 247 -14.37 0.47 -7.86
N LEU A 248 -13.61 0.57 -6.77
CA LEU A 248 -12.40 -0.21 -6.50
C LEU A 248 -12.72 -1.48 -5.71
N ASN A 249 -12.04 -2.58 -6.02
CA ASN A 249 -12.35 -3.91 -5.48
C ASN A 249 -11.22 -4.52 -4.65
N TRP A 250 -10.07 -3.85 -4.60
CA TRP A 250 -8.89 -4.29 -3.86
C TRP A 250 -8.21 -3.16 -3.10
N VAL A 251 -7.53 -3.51 -2.01
CA VAL A 251 -6.55 -2.64 -1.34
C VAL A 251 -5.22 -3.37 -1.22
N ARG A 252 -4.10 -2.63 -1.36
CA ARG A 252 -2.76 -3.12 -0.99
C ARG A 252 -2.34 -2.42 0.31
N VAL A 253 -1.97 -3.21 1.31
CA VAL A 253 -1.67 -2.70 2.66
C VAL A 253 -0.19 -2.96 2.97
N PRO A 254 0.66 -1.92 2.89
CA PRO A 254 2.01 -1.95 3.43
C PRO A 254 1.99 -2.31 4.91
N LEU A 255 2.73 -3.34 5.29
CA LEU A 255 2.87 -3.82 6.65
C LEU A 255 4.36 -3.94 6.97
N PRO A 256 4.84 -3.43 8.11
CA PRO A 256 6.25 -3.52 8.43
C PRO A 256 6.59 -4.83 9.15
N PHE A 257 7.87 -5.25 9.10
CA PHE A 257 8.31 -6.45 9.82
C PHE A 257 8.12 -6.37 11.34
N TRP A 258 8.19 -5.16 11.92
CA TRP A 258 7.94 -4.94 13.36
C TRP A 258 6.47 -5.09 13.76
N ALA A 259 5.55 -5.29 12.81
CA ALA A 259 4.20 -5.79 13.12
C ALA A 259 4.24 -7.21 13.73
N VAL A 260 5.29 -7.98 13.42
CA VAL A 260 5.52 -9.35 13.94
C VAL A 260 6.50 -9.31 15.12
N SER A 261 7.72 -8.82 14.85
CA SER A 261 8.80 -8.78 15.84
C SER A 261 9.91 -7.80 15.45
N LYS A 262 10.61 -7.23 16.43
CA LYS A 262 11.83 -6.43 16.22
C LYS A 262 12.98 -6.89 17.12
N LEU A 263 14.20 -6.45 16.83
CA LEU A 263 15.30 -6.55 17.79
C LEU A 263 15.20 -5.44 18.86
N PRO A 264 15.78 -5.64 20.06
CA PRO A 264 15.68 -4.67 21.15
C PRO A 264 16.16 -3.26 20.77
N GLU A 265 17.25 -3.16 20.01
CA GLU A 265 17.88 -1.90 19.57
C GLU A 265 17.12 -1.16 18.47
N GLU A 266 16.17 -1.81 17.79
CA GLU A 266 15.39 -1.17 16.73
C GLU A 266 14.32 -0.27 17.38
N PRO A 267 14.22 1.03 17.01
CA PRO A 267 13.38 1.99 17.74
C PRO A 267 11.89 1.89 17.38
N PHE A 268 11.49 0.95 16.52
CA PHE A 268 10.11 0.81 16.04
C PHE A 268 9.12 0.42 17.13
N LEU A 269 7.86 0.79 16.94
CA LEU A 269 6.76 0.37 17.81
C LEU A 269 6.29 -1.04 17.43
N GLU A 270 6.76 -2.03 18.18
CA GLU A 270 6.47 -3.44 17.94
C GLU A 270 4.98 -3.78 18.09
N ARG A 271 4.43 -4.58 17.16
CA ARG A 271 3.11 -5.22 17.18
C ARG A 271 1.86 -4.34 17.19
N VAL A 272 1.98 -3.03 17.37
CA VAL A 272 0.80 -2.14 17.37
C VAL A 272 0.18 -2.03 15.98
N SER A 273 0.99 -1.97 14.91
CA SER A 273 0.47 -1.94 13.52
C SER A 273 -0.33 -3.20 13.15
N TRP A 274 -0.04 -4.36 13.75
CA TRP A 274 -0.81 -5.60 13.55
C TRP A 274 -2.28 -5.45 13.96
N LYS A 275 -2.56 -4.76 15.07
CA LYS A 275 -3.94 -4.46 15.53
C LYS A 275 -4.75 -3.74 14.44
N TYR A 276 -4.12 -2.81 13.74
CA TYR A 276 -4.76 -2.03 12.67
C TYR A 276 -4.83 -2.78 11.35
N PHE A 277 -3.88 -3.68 11.08
CA PHE A 277 -3.99 -4.64 9.98
C PHE A 277 -5.21 -5.57 10.15
N LEU A 278 -5.51 -6.02 11.38
CA LEU A 278 -6.73 -6.79 11.65
C LEU A 278 -8.00 -5.97 11.38
N LYS A 279 -8.01 -4.66 11.71
CA LYS A 279 -9.11 -3.74 11.34
C LYS A 279 -9.23 -3.60 9.82
N ALA A 280 -8.13 -3.54 9.08
CA ALA A 280 -8.14 -3.51 7.62
C ALA A 280 -8.82 -4.76 7.03
N ILE A 281 -8.53 -5.95 7.57
CA ILE A 281 -9.18 -7.20 7.16
C ILE A 281 -10.68 -7.16 7.47
N GLU A 282 -11.06 -6.67 8.66
CA GLU A 282 -12.47 -6.54 9.06
C GLU A 282 -13.24 -5.59 8.12
N TRP A 283 -12.67 -4.41 7.83
CA TRP A 283 -13.29 -3.46 6.92
C TRP A 283 -13.32 -3.97 5.48
N CYS A 284 -12.28 -4.68 5.03
CA CYS A 284 -12.31 -5.39 3.75
C CYS A 284 -13.48 -6.37 3.67
N ARG A 285 -13.64 -7.21 4.68
CA ARG A 285 -14.76 -8.14 4.80
C ARG A 285 -16.09 -7.41 4.75
N LYS A 286 -16.22 -6.33 5.52
CA LYS A 286 -17.46 -5.56 5.62
C LYS A 286 -17.89 -4.95 4.29
N TYR A 287 -16.96 -4.43 3.50
CA TYR A 287 -17.26 -3.72 2.25
C TYR A 287 -17.03 -4.54 0.97
N GLY A 288 -16.72 -5.83 1.09
CA GLY A 288 -16.52 -6.70 -0.07
C GLY A 288 -15.21 -6.47 -0.83
N LEU A 289 -14.20 -5.88 -0.18
CA LEU A 289 -12.88 -5.60 -0.75
C LEU A 289 -11.92 -6.77 -0.49
N ARG A 290 -11.06 -7.07 -1.47
CA ARG A 290 -9.95 -8.01 -1.31
C ARG A 290 -8.68 -7.27 -0.90
N LEU A 291 -7.76 -7.98 -0.27
CA LEU A 291 -6.54 -7.40 0.30
C LEU A 291 -5.30 -8.09 -0.26
N GLN A 292 -4.36 -7.29 -0.75
CA GLN A 292 -2.96 -7.68 -0.88
C GLN A 292 -2.21 -7.17 0.36
N LEU A 293 -1.69 -8.10 1.17
CA LEU A 293 -0.76 -7.74 2.23
C LEU A 293 0.60 -7.52 1.56
N ASP A 294 1.30 -6.44 1.90
CA ASP A 294 2.62 -6.17 1.38
C ASP A 294 3.62 -5.97 2.52
N LEU A 295 4.59 -6.88 2.67
CA LEU A 295 5.70 -6.73 3.61
C LEU A 295 6.64 -5.66 3.06
N HIS A 296 6.39 -4.43 3.50
CA HIS A 296 6.98 -3.24 2.91
C HIS A 296 8.40 -2.97 3.44
N THR A 297 8.68 -3.48 4.64
CA THR A 297 9.97 -3.31 5.31
C THR A 297 10.57 -4.66 5.65
N ILE A 298 11.87 -4.81 5.43
CA ILE A 298 12.63 -6.03 5.70
C ILE A 298 13.73 -5.72 6.72
N PRO A 299 14.02 -6.61 7.69
CA PRO A 299 15.17 -6.48 8.56
C PRO A 299 16.46 -6.15 7.80
N GLY A 300 17.16 -5.09 8.21
CA GLY A 300 18.38 -4.61 7.54
C GLY A 300 18.16 -3.76 6.28
N SER A 301 16.91 -3.49 5.89
CA SER A 301 16.49 -2.80 4.65
C SER A 301 16.88 -3.53 3.37
N GLN A 302 15.91 -3.64 2.46
CA GLN A 302 16.04 -4.24 1.14
C GLN A 302 16.38 -3.23 0.03
N ASN A 303 16.33 -1.92 0.30
CA ASN A 303 16.60 -0.89 -0.71
C ASN A 303 17.31 0.38 -0.21
N GLY A 304 17.35 0.61 1.10
CA GLY A 304 17.92 1.81 1.70
C GLY A 304 17.08 3.07 1.48
N PHE A 305 15.81 2.93 1.11
CA PHE A 305 14.87 4.05 1.00
C PHE A 305 14.13 4.27 2.32
N ASP A 306 13.61 5.48 2.52
CA ASP A 306 12.85 5.88 3.72
C ASP A 306 11.66 4.94 4.04
N HIS A 307 10.88 4.57 3.03
CA HIS A 307 9.74 3.66 3.15
C HIS A 307 10.12 2.21 3.49
N SER A 308 11.40 1.83 3.48
CA SER A 308 11.85 0.56 4.07
C SER A 308 12.00 0.60 5.60
N GLY A 309 11.69 1.75 6.22
CA GLY A 309 11.75 1.99 7.65
C GLY A 309 13.06 2.66 8.10
N LYS A 310 14.18 2.34 7.44
CA LYS A 310 15.49 2.96 7.70
C LYS A 310 16.21 3.22 6.37
N ARG A 311 16.49 4.49 6.07
CA ARG A 311 17.21 4.93 4.88
C ARG A 311 18.70 4.54 4.95
N GLU A 312 19.37 4.65 3.80
CA GLU A 312 20.81 4.53 3.56
C GLU A 312 21.29 3.11 3.23
N ASN A 313 21.67 2.34 4.26
CA ASN A 313 22.36 1.08 4.08
C ASN A 313 21.41 -0.08 3.81
N ILE A 314 21.83 -0.97 2.93
CA ILE A 314 21.19 -2.28 2.70
C ILE A 314 22.06 -3.33 3.39
N ASN A 315 21.48 -4.05 4.35
CA ASN A 315 22.06 -5.18 5.06
C ASN A 315 21.16 -6.42 4.99
N PHE A 316 20.06 -6.40 4.24
CA PHE A 316 19.37 -7.62 3.84
C PHE A 316 20.14 -8.27 2.67
N LEU A 317 20.60 -9.51 2.84
CA LEU A 317 21.40 -10.24 1.84
C LEU A 317 22.60 -9.45 1.28
N ARG A 318 23.17 -8.57 2.11
CA ARG A 318 24.36 -7.78 1.80
C ARG A 318 25.16 -7.54 3.07
N GLY A 319 26.48 -7.61 2.98
CA GLY A 319 27.38 -7.48 4.12
C GLY A 319 27.34 -8.68 5.08
N ASN A 320 28.07 -8.58 6.19
CA ASN A 320 28.30 -9.71 7.09
C ASN A 320 27.06 -10.11 7.91
N MET A 321 26.08 -9.20 8.05
CA MET A 321 24.76 -9.47 8.64
C MET A 321 23.69 -9.87 7.60
N GLY A 322 24.06 -9.95 6.32
CA GLY A 322 23.15 -10.24 5.20
C GLY A 322 22.28 -11.48 5.41
N LEU A 323 22.91 -12.58 5.85
CA LEU A 323 22.23 -13.84 6.10
C LEU A 323 21.34 -13.79 7.36
N ALA A 324 21.86 -13.26 8.47
CA ALA A 324 21.09 -13.12 9.72
C ALA A 324 19.81 -12.29 9.53
N ASN A 325 19.88 -11.20 8.75
CA ASN A 325 18.70 -10.41 8.39
C ASN A 325 17.73 -11.17 7.48
N ALA A 326 18.23 -11.97 6.53
CA ALA A 326 17.38 -12.83 5.71
C ALA A 326 16.67 -13.92 6.53
N GLN A 327 17.35 -14.51 7.51
CA GLN A 327 16.76 -15.45 8.46
C GLN A 327 15.64 -14.81 9.29
N ARG A 328 15.81 -13.56 9.75
CA ARG A 328 14.74 -12.80 10.40
C ARG A 328 13.56 -12.55 9.45
N ALA A 329 13.82 -12.22 8.19
CA ALA A 329 12.77 -12.03 7.19
C ALA A 329 11.95 -13.31 6.97
N LEU A 330 12.58 -14.49 6.93
CA LEU A 330 11.88 -15.77 6.83
C LEU A 330 10.96 -16.03 8.03
N ASN A 331 11.40 -15.76 9.27
CA ASN A 331 10.53 -15.88 10.45
C ASN A 331 9.27 -14.99 10.35
N VAL A 332 9.42 -13.76 9.86
CA VAL A 332 8.33 -12.79 9.67
C VAL A 332 7.36 -13.30 8.61
N ILE A 333 7.86 -13.70 7.45
CA ILE A 333 7.05 -14.21 6.33
C ILE A 333 6.33 -15.51 6.75
N ARG A 334 6.98 -16.42 7.48
CA ARG A 334 6.38 -17.63 8.05
C ARG A 334 5.18 -17.28 8.94
N SER A 335 5.38 -16.40 9.92
CA SER A 335 4.35 -15.98 10.88
C SER A 335 3.11 -15.40 10.19
N ILE A 336 3.34 -14.55 9.18
CA ILE A 336 2.28 -13.94 8.40
C ILE A 336 1.58 -15.01 7.55
N THR A 337 2.33 -15.89 6.87
CA THR A 337 1.78 -16.93 5.99
C THR A 337 0.84 -17.87 6.76
N GLU A 338 1.25 -18.33 7.94
CA GLU A 338 0.42 -19.16 8.81
C GLU A 338 -0.88 -18.45 9.20
N PHE A 339 -0.82 -17.15 9.48
CA PHE A 339 -2.01 -16.37 9.86
C PHE A 339 -2.96 -16.19 8.68
N VAL A 340 -2.48 -15.64 7.56
CA VAL A 340 -3.34 -15.26 6.43
C VAL A 340 -3.91 -16.47 5.68
N SER A 341 -3.34 -17.66 5.90
CA SER A 341 -3.81 -18.90 5.28
C SER A 341 -4.93 -19.61 6.06
N ARG A 342 -5.29 -19.12 7.25
CA ARG A 342 -6.42 -19.68 8.02
C ARG A 342 -7.74 -19.41 7.32
N ASP A 343 -8.74 -20.25 7.57
CA ASP A 343 -10.04 -20.21 6.89
C ASP A 343 -10.77 -18.87 7.07
N GLU A 344 -10.53 -18.20 8.20
CA GLU A 344 -11.11 -16.91 8.54
C GLU A 344 -10.59 -15.76 7.65
N TYR A 345 -9.39 -15.89 7.07
CA TYR A 345 -8.66 -14.79 6.44
C TYR A 345 -8.35 -15.02 4.96
N LYS A 346 -8.21 -16.28 4.52
CA LYS A 346 -7.73 -16.64 3.18
C LYS A 346 -8.55 -16.07 2.01
N ASP A 347 -9.86 -15.84 2.21
CA ASP A 347 -10.74 -15.28 1.19
C ASP A 347 -10.59 -13.76 1.05
N ILE A 348 -10.07 -13.11 2.10
CA ILE A 348 -9.83 -11.66 2.15
C ILE A 348 -8.41 -11.36 1.69
N VAL A 349 -7.42 -12.00 2.31
CA VAL A 349 -5.99 -11.82 2.03
C VAL A 349 -5.56 -12.81 0.96
N GLN A 350 -5.85 -12.49 -0.30
CA GLN A 350 -5.63 -13.41 -1.41
C GLN A 350 -4.21 -13.32 -2.00
N MET A 351 -3.51 -12.20 -1.77
CA MET A 351 -2.15 -11.97 -2.23
C MET A 351 -1.24 -11.54 -1.07
N PHE A 352 -0.01 -12.05 -1.06
CA PHE A 352 1.05 -11.64 -0.15
C PHE A 352 2.25 -11.15 -0.97
N GLY A 353 2.43 -9.83 -1.01
CA GLY A 353 3.67 -9.15 -1.39
C GLY A 353 4.73 -9.43 -0.34
N VAL A 354 5.65 -10.35 -0.62
CA VAL A 354 6.59 -10.85 0.40
C VAL A 354 7.78 -9.91 0.64
N MET A 355 8.00 -8.97 -0.29
CA MET A 355 9.09 -8.01 -0.22
C MET A 355 8.84 -6.85 -1.18
N ASN A 356 8.67 -5.65 -0.64
CA ASN A 356 8.55 -4.43 -1.43
C ASN A 356 9.90 -3.98 -1.99
N GLU A 357 9.98 -3.66 -3.27
CA GLU A 357 11.10 -2.93 -3.89
C GLU A 357 12.52 -3.37 -3.46
N PRO A 358 12.90 -4.66 -3.48
CA PRO A 358 14.29 -5.03 -3.22
C PRO A 358 15.19 -4.47 -4.32
N ALA A 359 16.24 -3.76 -3.95
CA ALA A 359 17.23 -3.23 -4.88
C ALA A 359 18.14 -4.37 -5.37
N SER A 360 17.65 -5.19 -6.30
CA SER A 360 18.33 -6.38 -6.83
C SER A 360 19.74 -6.08 -7.34
N GLN A 361 19.94 -4.90 -7.92
CA GLN A 361 21.22 -4.37 -8.41
C GLN A 361 22.26 -4.13 -7.29
N ARG A 362 21.83 -3.98 -6.03
CA ARG A 362 22.70 -3.85 -4.85
C ARG A 362 22.79 -5.14 -4.04
N ILE A 363 21.71 -5.90 -3.96
CA ILE A 363 21.64 -7.18 -3.22
C ILE A 363 22.32 -8.32 -4.00
N GLY A 364 22.25 -8.28 -5.33
CA GLY A 364 22.62 -9.37 -6.22
C GLY A 364 21.41 -10.28 -6.53
N MET A 365 21.13 -10.47 -7.81
CA MET A 365 19.95 -11.25 -8.27
C MET A 365 20.03 -12.73 -7.87
N ASP A 366 21.22 -13.33 -7.85
CA ASP A 366 21.39 -14.73 -7.44
C ASP A 366 21.03 -14.95 -5.96
N SER A 367 21.47 -14.03 -5.08
CA SER A 367 21.13 -14.05 -3.66
C SER A 367 19.63 -13.89 -3.43
N LEU A 368 19.04 -12.92 -4.14
CA LEU A 368 17.61 -12.63 -4.06
C LEU A 368 16.77 -13.82 -4.55
N THR A 369 17.16 -14.44 -5.66
CA THR A 369 16.48 -15.63 -6.21
C THR A 369 16.58 -16.82 -5.25
N SER A 370 17.76 -17.05 -4.65
CA SER A 370 17.96 -18.11 -3.67
C SER A 370 17.06 -17.93 -2.44
N PHE A 371 16.91 -16.68 -1.98
CA PHE A 371 15.96 -16.36 -0.91
C PHE A 371 14.49 -16.60 -1.34
N TYR A 372 14.10 -16.20 -2.55
CA TYR A 372 12.75 -16.45 -3.05
C TYR A 372 12.41 -17.94 -3.20
N VAL A 373 13.37 -18.77 -3.60
CA VAL A 373 13.19 -20.23 -3.65
C VAL A 373 12.94 -20.79 -2.25
N GLU A 374 13.78 -20.42 -1.27
CA GLU A 374 13.62 -20.89 0.11
C GLU A 374 12.30 -20.41 0.74
N MET A 375 11.95 -19.13 0.49
CA MET A 375 10.71 -18.53 0.95
C MET A 375 9.49 -19.21 0.32
N HIS A 376 9.52 -19.51 -0.98
CA HIS A 376 8.45 -20.23 -1.68
C HIS A 376 8.25 -21.63 -1.11
N ASP A 377 9.34 -22.40 -0.97
CA ASP A 377 9.32 -23.74 -0.39
C ASP A 377 8.72 -23.71 1.04
N MET A 378 9.09 -22.72 1.85
CA MET A 378 8.55 -22.52 3.20
C MET A 378 7.04 -22.26 3.15
N MET A 379 6.61 -21.28 2.34
CA MET A 379 5.18 -20.93 2.24
C MET A 379 4.35 -22.12 1.75
N ARG A 380 4.85 -22.91 0.80
CA ARG A 380 4.15 -24.10 0.29
C ARG A 380 4.24 -25.30 1.21
N THR A 381 5.26 -25.40 2.06
CA THR A 381 5.30 -26.40 3.15
C THR A 381 4.19 -26.11 4.18
N LEU A 382 3.95 -24.84 4.50
CA LEU A 382 2.90 -24.44 5.45
C LEU A 382 1.49 -24.58 4.89
N THR A 383 1.31 -24.30 3.60
CA THR A 383 -0.01 -24.16 2.99
C THR A 383 -0.42 -25.36 2.13
N GLY A 384 0.54 -26.06 1.55
CA GLY A 384 0.36 -27.05 0.49
C GLY A 384 0.33 -26.42 -0.91
N ALA A 385 0.68 -27.20 -1.94
CA ALA A 385 0.57 -26.77 -3.33
C ALA A 385 -0.88 -26.43 -3.71
N GLY A 386 -1.06 -25.36 -4.50
CA GLY A 386 -2.36 -24.82 -4.91
C GLY A 386 -3.10 -24.04 -3.82
N LYS A 387 -2.57 -23.99 -2.59
CA LYS A 387 -3.22 -23.39 -1.42
C LYS A 387 -2.46 -22.15 -0.91
N GLY A 388 -3.04 -21.48 0.09
CA GLY A 388 -2.49 -20.24 0.66
C GLY A 388 -2.69 -19.01 -0.24
N PRO A 389 -1.99 -17.90 0.03
CA PRO A 389 -2.05 -16.72 -0.83
C PRO A 389 -1.26 -16.92 -2.13
N TRP A 390 -1.62 -16.14 -3.15
CA TRP A 390 -0.71 -15.86 -4.26
C TRP A 390 0.50 -15.10 -3.73
N ILE A 391 1.70 -15.55 -4.11
CA ILE A 391 2.96 -14.92 -3.74
C ILE A 391 3.23 -13.83 -4.77
N SER A 392 3.21 -12.57 -4.34
CA SER A 392 3.52 -11.42 -5.17
C SER A 392 4.97 -11.01 -4.93
N LEU A 393 5.82 -11.13 -5.94
CA LEU A 393 7.20 -10.67 -5.89
C LEU A 393 7.30 -9.31 -6.58
N HIS A 394 7.87 -8.31 -5.91
CA HIS A 394 8.29 -7.11 -6.61
C HIS A 394 9.33 -7.47 -7.68
N ASP A 395 9.32 -6.77 -8.81
CA ASP A 395 10.21 -7.03 -9.96
C ASP A 395 11.70 -6.75 -9.72
N GLY A 396 12.10 -6.46 -8.49
CA GLY A 396 13.46 -6.09 -8.11
C GLY A 396 14.09 -4.92 -8.89
N PHE A 397 13.29 -4.08 -9.56
CA PHE A 397 13.74 -3.09 -10.56
C PHE A 397 14.38 -3.71 -11.82
N ASP A 398 14.11 -4.99 -12.08
CA ASP A 398 14.42 -5.70 -13.32
C ASP A 398 13.22 -6.58 -13.73
N PHE A 399 12.23 -5.91 -14.32
CA PHE A 399 11.01 -6.54 -14.82
C PHE A 399 11.29 -7.67 -15.83
N ALA A 400 12.29 -7.51 -16.69
CA ALA A 400 12.59 -8.51 -17.72
C ALA A 400 13.13 -9.79 -17.07
N ALA A 401 14.02 -9.68 -16.08
CA ALA A 401 14.53 -10.83 -15.34
C ALA A 401 13.44 -11.60 -14.60
N HIS A 402 12.54 -10.90 -13.89
CA HIS A 402 11.49 -11.52 -13.08
C HIS A 402 10.29 -12.05 -13.88
N THR A 403 10.17 -11.65 -15.15
CA THR A 403 9.15 -12.16 -16.07
C THR A 403 9.75 -13.05 -17.17
N ALA A 404 11.01 -13.48 -17.04
CA ALA A 404 11.58 -14.48 -17.93
C ALA A 404 10.94 -15.86 -17.66
N ASP A 405 10.72 -16.65 -18.70
CA ASP A 405 10.12 -18.00 -18.56
C ASP A 405 11.02 -18.96 -17.74
N THR A 406 12.29 -18.59 -17.56
CA THR A 406 13.29 -19.30 -16.75
C THR A 406 13.31 -18.88 -15.29
N PHE A 407 12.58 -17.84 -14.89
CA PHE A 407 12.55 -17.35 -13.52
C PHE A 407 11.61 -18.22 -12.68
N MET A 408 12.17 -18.91 -11.67
CA MET A 408 11.45 -19.82 -10.75
C MET A 408 10.44 -20.77 -11.46
N PRO A 409 10.89 -21.58 -12.43
CA PRO A 409 10.00 -22.41 -13.23
C PRO A 409 9.27 -23.43 -12.36
N GLY A 410 7.95 -23.46 -12.50
CA GLY A 410 7.06 -24.34 -11.74
C GLY A 410 6.64 -23.80 -10.36
N ALA A 411 7.06 -22.60 -9.95
CA ALA A 411 6.64 -22.00 -8.69
C ALA A 411 5.13 -21.81 -8.61
N ASP A 412 4.47 -22.50 -7.68
CA ASP A 412 3.03 -22.45 -7.48
C ASP A 412 2.51 -21.05 -7.06
N ARG A 413 1.43 -20.59 -7.71
CA ARG A 413 0.71 -19.31 -7.46
C ARG A 413 1.62 -18.09 -7.28
N LEU A 414 2.53 -17.90 -8.23
CA LEU A 414 3.43 -16.77 -8.33
C LEU A 414 2.84 -15.62 -9.16
N ALA A 415 2.97 -14.41 -8.66
CA ALA A 415 2.62 -13.15 -9.30
C ALA A 415 3.82 -12.19 -9.28
N ILE A 416 3.92 -11.32 -10.28
CA ILE A 416 4.93 -10.25 -10.35
C ILE A 416 4.25 -8.89 -10.14
N SER A 417 4.85 -8.07 -9.29
CA SER A 417 4.43 -6.71 -8.96
C SER A 417 5.41 -5.72 -9.55
N ALA A 418 4.96 -4.91 -10.52
CA ALA A 418 5.75 -3.86 -11.14
C ALA A 418 5.41 -2.49 -10.54
N HIS A 419 6.42 -1.66 -10.27
CA HIS A 419 6.24 -0.30 -9.76
C HIS A 419 6.65 0.71 -10.82
N LEU A 420 5.70 1.57 -11.22
CA LEU A 420 5.82 2.36 -12.44
C LEU A 420 5.62 3.84 -12.17
N TYR A 421 6.70 4.60 -12.33
CA TYR A 421 6.72 6.03 -12.08
C TYR A 421 7.49 6.76 -13.19
N PHE A 422 7.00 7.95 -13.55
CA PHE A 422 7.77 8.90 -14.37
C PHE A 422 8.53 9.93 -13.53
N SER A 423 8.13 10.09 -12.26
CA SER A 423 8.72 11.04 -11.30
C SER A 423 10.21 10.87 -11.03
N PHE A 424 10.81 9.71 -11.29
CA PHE A 424 12.19 9.45 -10.86
C PHE A 424 13.19 9.23 -12.01
N ALA A 425 12.76 9.42 -13.26
CA ALA A 425 13.64 9.32 -14.41
C ALA A 425 14.80 10.33 -14.33
N THR A 426 15.99 9.90 -14.77
CA THR A 426 17.17 10.77 -14.82
C THR A 426 17.78 10.75 -16.25
N PRO A 427 17.68 11.84 -17.03
CA PRO A 427 16.94 13.07 -16.72
C PRO A 427 15.41 12.85 -16.74
N LEU A 428 14.67 13.73 -16.05
CA LEU A 428 13.22 13.78 -16.15
C LEU A 428 12.78 14.12 -17.57
N ASN A 429 11.60 13.65 -17.97
CA ASN A 429 11.00 14.01 -19.25
C ASN A 429 10.62 15.51 -19.26
N PRO A 430 11.22 16.34 -20.11
CA PRO A 430 10.95 17.78 -20.13
C PRO A 430 9.66 18.15 -20.88
N ALA A 431 8.98 17.18 -21.52
CA ALA A 431 7.75 17.44 -22.24
C ALA A 431 6.64 17.91 -21.28
N PRO A 432 5.73 18.81 -21.70
CA PRO A 432 4.63 19.23 -20.86
C PRO A 432 3.61 18.09 -20.68
N LEU A 433 2.79 18.18 -19.62
CA LEU A 433 1.88 17.12 -19.17
C LEU A 433 0.99 16.57 -20.31
N GLU A 434 0.42 17.44 -21.15
CA GLU A 434 -0.45 17.05 -22.26
C GLU A 434 0.21 16.09 -23.26
N ARG A 435 1.55 16.16 -23.38
CA ARG A 435 2.35 15.27 -24.24
C ARG A 435 2.76 13.97 -23.55
N GLN A 436 2.59 13.88 -22.23
CA GLN A 436 2.95 12.72 -21.43
C GLN A 436 1.78 11.78 -21.14
N THR A 437 0.54 12.22 -21.35
CA THR A 437 -0.70 11.48 -21.04
C THR A 437 -0.81 10.11 -21.70
N ARG A 438 -0.05 9.85 -22.78
CA ARG A 438 -0.05 8.58 -23.53
C ARG A 438 1.19 7.72 -23.33
N LEU A 439 2.17 8.18 -22.53
CA LEU A 439 3.38 7.41 -22.26
C LEU A 439 3.13 6.05 -21.60
N PRO A 440 2.14 5.88 -20.68
CA PRO A 440 1.83 4.55 -20.16
C PRO A 440 1.53 3.55 -21.28
N CYS A 441 0.69 3.94 -22.24
CA CYS A 441 0.32 3.07 -23.35
C CYS A 441 1.53 2.65 -24.19
N THR A 442 2.44 3.57 -24.47
CA THR A 442 3.58 3.29 -25.36
C THR A 442 4.77 2.66 -24.66
N GLN A 443 4.92 2.84 -23.34
CA GLN A 443 6.09 2.37 -22.58
C GLN A 443 5.80 1.13 -21.71
N TRP A 444 4.55 0.93 -21.28
CA TRP A 444 4.23 -0.09 -20.29
C TRP A 444 3.32 -1.20 -20.82
N SER A 445 2.40 -0.93 -21.76
CA SER A 445 1.35 -1.90 -22.16
C SER A 445 1.91 -3.26 -22.60
N ASN A 446 2.97 -3.27 -23.44
CA ASN A 446 3.61 -4.49 -23.90
C ASN A 446 4.07 -5.40 -22.75
N ARG A 447 4.60 -4.81 -21.67
CA ARG A 447 5.14 -5.55 -20.52
C ARG A 447 4.05 -6.37 -19.83
N PHE A 448 2.86 -5.82 -19.68
CA PHE A 448 1.72 -6.49 -19.05
C PHE A 448 1.07 -7.50 -19.98
N ASN A 449 0.80 -7.11 -21.23
CA ASN A 449 0.14 -7.98 -22.21
C ASN A 449 0.95 -9.23 -22.52
N SER A 450 2.25 -9.07 -22.82
CA SER A 450 3.12 -10.20 -23.13
C SER A 450 3.36 -11.13 -21.93
N SER A 451 3.34 -10.61 -20.70
CA SER A 451 3.47 -11.44 -19.50
C SER A 451 2.21 -12.27 -19.24
N LEU A 452 1.03 -11.65 -19.33
CA LEU A 452 -0.25 -12.36 -19.17
C LEU A 452 -0.44 -13.42 -20.26
N ASP A 453 -0.04 -13.15 -21.51
CA ASP A 453 -0.11 -14.11 -22.61
C ASP A 453 0.84 -15.30 -22.43
N ARG A 454 1.96 -15.12 -21.72
CA ARG A 454 2.87 -16.20 -21.32
C ARG A 454 2.44 -16.91 -20.03
N GLY A 455 1.30 -16.55 -19.45
CA GLY A 455 0.79 -17.15 -18.22
C GLY A 455 1.45 -16.63 -16.94
N ILE A 456 2.16 -15.50 -16.99
CA ILE A 456 2.74 -14.83 -15.81
C ILE A 456 1.74 -13.79 -15.33
N PHE A 457 1.16 -14.01 -14.14
CA PHE A 457 0.26 -13.01 -13.57
C PHE A 457 1.08 -11.80 -13.15
N VAL A 458 0.74 -10.64 -13.69
CA VAL A 458 1.41 -9.37 -13.37
C VAL A 458 0.39 -8.30 -13.04
N SER A 459 0.73 -7.49 -12.04
CA SER A 459 -0.03 -6.31 -11.66
C SER A 459 0.91 -5.13 -11.44
N ALA A 460 0.43 -3.92 -11.68
CA ALA A 460 1.11 -2.73 -11.21
C ALA A 460 0.85 -2.58 -9.71
N GLY A 461 1.80 -2.99 -8.88
CA GLY A 461 1.70 -2.85 -7.43
C GLY A 461 1.67 -1.39 -6.99
N GLU A 462 2.29 -0.52 -7.79
CA GLU A 462 2.29 0.91 -7.58
C GLU A 462 2.39 1.70 -8.89
N PHE A 463 1.64 2.80 -8.96
CA PHE A 463 1.79 3.89 -9.93
C PHE A 463 1.09 5.14 -9.38
N SER A 464 1.40 6.32 -9.91
CA SER A 464 0.71 7.57 -9.53
C SER A 464 0.54 8.50 -10.74
N LEU A 465 0.02 9.70 -10.52
CA LEU A 465 0.02 10.77 -11.54
C LEU A 465 1.31 11.60 -11.53
N GLY A 466 2.33 11.16 -10.79
CA GLY A 466 3.65 11.75 -10.75
C GLY A 466 4.36 11.67 -12.09
N PHE A 467 4.14 12.68 -12.94
CA PHE A 467 4.95 12.94 -14.14
C PHE A 467 6.18 13.82 -13.84
N ASN A 468 6.23 14.38 -12.61
CA ASN A 468 7.34 15.13 -12.03
C ASN A 468 7.55 14.68 -10.58
N ASP A 469 8.61 15.16 -9.92
CA ASP A 469 8.93 14.83 -8.52
C ASP A 469 8.60 15.93 -7.51
N CYS A 470 7.71 16.88 -7.83
CA CYS A 470 7.44 18.04 -6.97
C CYS A 470 6.66 17.76 -5.68
N ALA A 471 6.21 16.53 -5.45
CA ALA A 471 5.47 16.20 -4.24
C ALA A 471 6.30 16.47 -2.98
N TYR A 472 5.70 17.14 -2.01
CA TYR A 472 6.40 17.60 -0.82
C TYR A 472 7.04 16.44 -0.05
N PHE A 473 8.37 16.50 0.17
CA PHE A 473 9.20 15.43 0.76
C PHE A 473 9.37 14.14 -0.07
N LEU A 474 8.97 14.11 -1.35
CA LEU A 474 9.01 12.89 -2.15
C LEU A 474 10.42 12.27 -2.28
N ASN A 475 11.46 13.07 -2.48
CA ASN A 475 12.86 12.61 -2.60
C ASN A 475 13.56 12.43 -1.24
N GLY A 476 12.78 12.39 -0.16
CA GLY A 476 13.23 12.46 1.22
C GLY A 476 13.04 13.86 1.80
N ALA A 477 12.85 13.90 3.12
CA ALA A 477 12.63 15.15 3.82
C ALA A 477 13.81 16.11 3.60
N SER A 478 13.52 17.34 3.18
CA SER A 478 14.52 18.39 2.90
C SER A 478 15.47 18.15 1.70
N ALA A 479 15.20 17.16 0.83
CA ALA A 479 16.11 16.82 -0.29
C ALA A 479 16.01 17.77 -1.52
N GLY A 480 14.87 18.42 -1.76
CA GLY A 480 14.61 19.18 -2.99
C GLY A 480 14.10 18.32 -4.16
N TYR A 481 14.01 18.92 -5.35
CA TYR A 481 13.37 18.31 -6.54
C TYR A 481 14.23 18.41 -7.80
N ARG A 482 14.17 17.38 -8.66
CA ARG A 482 14.78 17.40 -10.00
C ARG A 482 14.06 18.41 -10.90
N TYR A 483 12.73 18.42 -10.85
CA TYR A 483 11.88 19.23 -11.75
C TYR A 483 12.20 20.72 -11.69
N ASP A 484 12.44 21.27 -10.49
CA ASP A 484 12.79 22.69 -10.30
C ASP A 484 14.28 22.95 -10.10
N GLY A 485 15.12 21.92 -10.16
CA GLY A 485 16.58 22.00 -10.06
C GLY A 485 17.09 22.25 -8.65
N THR A 486 16.29 21.99 -7.61
CA THR A 486 16.69 22.20 -6.21
C THR A 486 17.30 20.96 -5.55
N LEU A 487 17.16 19.77 -6.13
CA LEU A 487 17.78 18.54 -5.63
C LEU A 487 19.31 18.59 -5.82
N PRO A 488 20.14 18.62 -4.75
CA PRO A 488 21.59 18.84 -4.88
C PRO A 488 22.34 17.78 -5.69
N SER A 489 21.87 16.53 -5.69
CA SER A 489 22.47 15.43 -6.46
C SER A 489 22.11 15.47 -7.95
N TYR A 490 21.13 16.27 -8.35
CA TYR A 490 20.67 16.33 -9.72
C TYR A 490 21.47 17.35 -10.54
N THR A 491 22.06 16.87 -11.63
CA THR A 491 22.88 17.69 -12.55
C THR A 491 22.20 17.94 -13.89
N GLY A 492 20.95 17.47 -14.06
CA GLY A 492 20.17 17.69 -15.28
C GLY A 492 19.52 19.08 -15.33
N PRO A 493 18.85 19.42 -16.45
CA PRO A 493 18.25 20.73 -16.62
C PRO A 493 17.05 20.95 -15.70
N ARG A 494 16.92 22.16 -15.17
CA ARG A 494 15.67 22.63 -14.55
C ARG A 494 14.56 22.65 -15.61
N ILE A 495 13.44 21.99 -15.32
CA ILE A 495 12.28 21.91 -16.23
C ILE A 495 11.29 23.04 -15.92
N GLY A 496 10.96 23.27 -14.64
CA GLY A 496 9.92 24.23 -14.27
C GLY A 496 9.95 24.66 -12.80
N SER A 497 8.83 25.20 -12.31
CA SER A 497 8.62 25.47 -10.88
C SER A 497 7.77 24.36 -10.27
N CYS A 498 8.07 23.96 -9.02
CA CYS A 498 7.22 23.03 -8.28
C CYS A 498 5.99 23.68 -7.65
N ALA A 499 5.95 25.01 -7.50
CA ALA A 499 4.84 25.71 -6.84
C ALA A 499 3.44 25.36 -7.40
N PRO A 500 3.21 25.27 -8.73
CA PRO A 500 1.90 24.89 -9.26
C PRO A 500 1.48 23.46 -8.92
N TRP A 501 2.41 22.57 -8.60
CA TRP A 501 2.14 21.14 -8.38
C TRP A 501 1.92 20.79 -6.90
N LEU A 502 2.14 21.75 -6.00
CA LEU A 502 1.94 21.62 -4.55
C LEU A 502 0.52 22.00 -4.10
N ASP A 503 -0.30 22.57 -4.99
CA ASP A 503 -1.66 23.00 -4.70
C ASP A 503 -2.62 22.73 -5.87
N SER A 504 -3.46 21.70 -5.71
CA SER A 504 -4.44 21.32 -6.74
C SER A 504 -5.65 22.25 -6.84
N SER A 505 -5.85 23.18 -5.88
CA SER A 505 -6.99 24.10 -5.92
C SER A 505 -6.88 25.13 -7.05
N GLU A 506 -5.65 25.38 -7.52
CA GLU A 506 -5.33 26.34 -8.59
C GLU A 506 -5.22 25.67 -9.97
N TRP A 507 -5.47 24.35 -10.09
CA TRP A 507 -5.38 23.65 -11.37
C TRP A 507 -6.56 23.97 -12.29
N THR A 508 -6.24 24.33 -13.53
CA THR A 508 -7.22 24.56 -14.59
C THR A 508 -7.94 23.27 -14.99
N ASP A 509 -9.09 23.40 -15.65
CA ASP A 509 -9.82 22.24 -16.17
C ASP A 509 -9.02 21.44 -17.20
N GLU A 510 -8.17 22.12 -17.99
CA GLU A 510 -7.24 21.48 -18.91
C GLU A 510 -6.20 20.61 -18.19
N VAL A 511 -5.61 21.11 -17.09
CA VAL A 511 -4.67 20.32 -16.28
C VAL A 511 -5.38 19.10 -15.70
N LYS A 512 -6.58 19.28 -15.15
CA LYS A 512 -7.37 18.18 -14.58
C LYS A 512 -7.73 17.13 -15.63
N GLU A 513 -8.10 17.55 -16.84
CA GLU A 513 -8.41 16.63 -17.92
C GLU A 513 -7.17 15.86 -18.38
N ASN A 514 -6.03 16.53 -18.55
CA ASN A 514 -4.77 15.85 -18.89
C ASN A 514 -4.35 14.83 -17.81
N LEU A 515 -4.50 15.17 -16.53
CA LEU A 515 -4.24 14.25 -15.42
C LEU A 515 -5.21 13.06 -15.43
N LYS A 516 -6.49 13.29 -15.73
CA LYS A 516 -7.47 12.22 -15.89
C LYS A 516 -7.11 11.31 -17.07
N GLN A 517 -6.67 11.87 -18.19
CA GLN A 517 -6.19 11.09 -19.33
C GLN A 517 -4.94 10.27 -18.99
N LEU A 518 -4.02 10.81 -18.17
CA LEU A 518 -2.88 10.07 -17.64
C LEU A 518 -3.32 8.91 -16.72
N ALA A 519 -4.33 9.14 -15.87
CA ALA A 519 -4.91 8.09 -15.04
C ALA A 519 -5.51 6.96 -15.90
N LEU A 520 -6.37 7.31 -16.86
CA LEU A 520 -7.07 6.37 -17.73
C LEU A 520 -6.09 5.55 -18.58
N SER A 521 -5.10 6.18 -19.20
CA SER A 521 -4.08 5.48 -19.99
C SER A 521 -3.20 4.55 -19.14
N SER A 522 -2.87 4.96 -17.91
CA SER A 522 -2.15 4.11 -16.95
C SER A 522 -2.98 2.87 -16.60
N MET A 523 -4.22 3.08 -16.16
CA MET A 523 -5.13 1.99 -15.77
C MET A 523 -5.38 0.99 -16.91
N ASP A 524 -5.59 1.48 -18.14
CA ASP A 524 -5.79 0.63 -19.32
C ASP A 524 -4.52 -0.14 -19.69
N SER A 525 -3.36 0.52 -19.66
CA SER A 525 -2.08 -0.09 -19.99
C SER A 525 -1.73 -1.26 -19.06
N MET A 526 -2.05 -1.17 -17.78
CA MET A 526 -1.61 -2.13 -16.77
C MET A 526 -2.68 -3.20 -16.46
N GLN A 527 -3.96 -2.90 -16.69
CA GLN A 527 -5.15 -3.75 -16.46
C GLN A 527 -5.42 -4.14 -15.00
N ASN A 528 -4.42 -4.68 -14.31
CA ASN A 528 -4.42 -5.00 -12.89
C ASN A 528 -3.50 -4.01 -12.17
N TRP A 529 -4.03 -3.21 -11.25
CA TRP A 529 -3.27 -2.10 -10.70
C TRP A 529 -3.69 -1.69 -9.29
N PHE A 530 -2.74 -1.09 -8.59
CA PHE A 530 -2.93 -0.40 -7.32
C PHE A 530 -2.34 1.00 -7.40
N PHE A 531 -3.17 2.03 -7.29
CA PHE A 531 -2.70 3.41 -7.30
C PHE A 531 -2.00 3.74 -5.98
N TRP A 532 -0.83 4.38 -6.05
CA TRP A 532 -0.08 4.90 -4.90
C TRP A 532 -0.37 6.40 -4.73
N THR A 533 -1.20 6.81 -3.77
CA THR A 533 -1.90 6.04 -2.71
C THR A 533 -3.36 6.51 -2.56
N TRP A 534 -4.16 5.86 -1.72
CA TRP A 534 -5.56 6.25 -1.47
C TRP A 534 -5.68 7.72 -1.05
N ARG A 535 -4.88 8.15 -0.06
CA ARG A 535 -4.88 9.53 0.43
C ARG A 535 -3.51 9.98 0.90
N ILE A 536 -3.31 11.30 0.88
CA ILE A 536 -2.17 12.00 1.47
C ILE A 536 -2.70 12.87 2.62
N GLY A 537 -1.95 12.95 3.72
CA GLY A 537 -2.22 13.82 4.85
C GLY A 537 -1.96 15.28 4.54
N ALA A 538 -2.71 16.18 5.18
CA ALA A 538 -2.42 17.60 5.12
C ALA A 538 -1.10 17.90 5.84
N SER A 539 -0.31 18.83 5.32
CA SER A 539 0.82 19.40 6.04
C SER A 539 0.30 20.22 7.23
N SER A 540 0.94 20.09 8.38
CA SER A 540 0.67 20.92 9.56
C SER A 540 1.11 22.37 9.36
N ARG A 541 1.99 22.64 8.39
CA ARG A 541 2.51 23.98 8.07
C ARG A 541 1.57 24.77 7.17
N THR A 542 0.89 24.10 6.24
CA THR A 542 0.03 24.75 5.24
C THR A 542 -1.46 24.48 5.47
N GLY A 543 -1.81 23.41 6.18
CA GLY A 543 -3.19 22.95 6.35
C GLY A 543 -3.78 22.27 5.12
N GLN A 544 -2.97 21.97 4.08
CA GLN A 544 -3.43 21.36 2.84
C GLN A 544 -2.60 20.16 2.41
N VAL A 545 -3.13 19.37 1.48
CA VAL A 545 -2.40 18.27 0.83
C VAL A 545 -1.41 18.84 -0.19
N ASN A 546 -0.11 18.77 0.11
CA ASN A 546 0.95 19.27 -0.75
C ASN A 546 1.59 18.23 -1.69
N SER A 547 0.98 17.05 -1.82
CA SER A 547 1.39 16.00 -2.78
C SER A 547 0.19 15.50 -3.60
N PRO A 548 -0.58 16.39 -4.27
CA PRO A 548 -1.87 16.03 -4.86
C PRO A 548 -1.80 14.95 -5.95
N LEU A 549 -0.71 14.88 -6.73
CA LEU A 549 -0.50 13.87 -7.79
C LEU A 549 -0.44 12.41 -7.27
N TRP A 550 -0.38 12.24 -5.95
CA TRP A 550 -0.22 10.96 -5.26
C TRP A 550 -1.45 10.60 -4.40
N SER A 551 -2.57 11.33 -4.52
CA SER A 551 -3.78 11.12 -3.73
C SER A 551 -4.98 10.76 -4.62
N TYR A 552 -5.38 9.48 -4.61
CA TYR A 552 -6.56 9.03 -5.37
C TYR A 552 -7.83 9.74 -4.91
N LYS A 553 -8.04 9.80 -3.58
CA LYS A 553 -9.20 10.43 -2.95
C LYS A 553 -9.33 11.90 -3.30
N LEU A 554 -8.22 12.66 -3.19
CA LEU A 554 -8.24 14.08 -3.57
C LEU A 554 -8.49 14.26 -5.07
N GLY A 555 -8.01 13.33 -5.91
CA GLY A 555 -8.29 13.34 -7.35
C GLY A 555 -9.75 13.13 -7.70
N LEU A 556 -10.46 12.29 -6.96
CA LEU A 556 -11.91 12.18 -7.08
C LEU A 556 -12.60 13.47 -6.64
N GLU A 557 -12.23 14.01 -5.47
CA GLU A 557 -12.82 15.24 -4.91
C GLU A 557 -12.62 16.47 -5.81
N ARG A 558 -11.51 16.52 -6.54
CA ARG A 558 -11.11 17.65 -7.38
C ARG A 558 -11.31 17.43 -8.88
N GLY A 559 -11.79 16.25 -9.29
CA GLY A 559 -12.21 15.97 -10.66
C GLY A 559 -11.09 15.60 -11.65
N TYR A 560 -9.88 15.28 -11.18
CA TYR A 560 -8.75 14.84 -12.02
C TYR A 560 -8.52 13.32 -11.99
N MET A 561 -9.42 12.56 -11.36
CA MET A 561 -9.49 11.09 -11.46
C MET A 561 -10.84 10.65 -12.06
N PRO A 562 -10.89 9.50 -12.75
CA PRO A 562 -12.15 8.94 -13.22
C PRO A 562 -13.02 8.48 -12.04
N THR A 563 -14.31 8.83 -12.06
CA THR A 563 -15.27 8.39 -11.05
C THR A 563 -15.72 6.93 -11.23
N ASP A 564 -15.62 6.41 -12.45
CA ASP A 564 -15.76 4.99 -12.75
C ASP A 564 -14.47 4.49 -13.41
N PRO A 565 -13.66 3.68 -12.72
CA PRO A 565 -12.37 3.22 -13.24
C PRO A 565 -12.50 2.27 -14.45
N ARG A 566 -13.69 1.74 -14.74
CA ARG A 566 -13.93 0.93 -15.96
C ARG A 566 -13.81 1.75 -17.24
N THR A 567 -14.00 3.06 -17.15
CA THR A 567 -13.86 3.97 -18.31
C THR A 567 -12.43 4.03 -18.85
N ALA A 568 -11.44 3.50 -18.11
CA ALA A 568 -10.09 3.34 -18.62
C ALA A 568 -10.05 2.39 -19.82
N ALA A 569 -10.91 1.37 -19.89
CA ALA A 569 -10.86 0.35 -20.93
C ALA A 569 -10.88 0.95 -22.35
N GLY A 570 -9.84 0.67 -23.13
CA GLY A 570 -9.69 1.16 -24.50
C GLY A 570 -9.02 2.53 -24.61
N SER A 571 -8.65 3.17 -23.50
CA SER A 571 -7.95 4.46 -23.51
C SER A 571 -6.65 4.40 -24.29
N CYS A 572 -5.92 3.29 -24.29
CA CYS A 572 -4.69 3.08 -25.07
C CYS A 572 -4.92 2.74 -26.56
N GLY A 573 -6.18 2.75 -27.02
CA GLY A 573 -6.52 2.52 -28.43
C GLY A 573 -6.14 1.13 -28.93
N ASN A 574 -5.92 0.17 -28.02
CA ASN A 574 -5.52 -1.19 -28.32
C ASN A 574 -4.23 -1.26 -29.19
N SER A 575 -3.27 -0.37 -28.92
CA SER A 575 -2.02 -0.27 -29.69
C SER A 575 -1.12 -1.51 -29.59
N ASP A 576 -1.32 -2.33 -28.56
CA ASP A 576 -0.64 -3.62 -28.37
C ASP A 576 -1.59 -4.61 -27.67
N PRO A 577 -2.53 -5.26 -28.39
CA PRO A 577 -3.55 -6.11 -27.78
C PRO A 577 -2.96 -7.40 -27.20
N ARG A 578 -3.58 -7.90 -26.13
CA ARG A 578 -3.41 -9.31 -25.76
C ARG A 578 -3.78 -10.23 -26.92
N THR A 579 -2.96 -11.25 -27.13
CA THR A 579 -3.17 -12.28 -28.15
C THR A 579 -4.09 -13.40 -27.66
N THR A 580 -4.26 -13.51 -26.34
CA THR A 580 -5.12 -14.52 -25.70
C THR A 580 -6.21 -13.89 -24.85
N THR A 581 -7.40 -14.51 -24.84
CA THR A 581 -8.53 -14.09 -23.99
C THR A 581 -8.58 -14.86 -22.66
N THR A 582 -7.74 -15.87 -22.50
CA THR A 582 -7.67 -16.74 -21.33
C THR A 582 -6.30 -16.65 -20.69
N PHE A 583 -6.26 -16.51 -19.38
CA PHE A 583 -5.03 -16.66 -18.61
C PHE A 583 -4.89 -18.11 -18.15
N THR A 584 -3.81 -18.76 -18.54
CA THR A 584 -3.41 -20.06 -18.00
C THR A 584 -2.11 -19.84 -17.23
N PRO A 585 -2.11 -19.97 -15.89
CA PRO A 585 -0.91 -19.78 -15.11
C PRO A 585 0.21 -20.70 -15.62
N HIS A 586 1.40 -20.13 -15.87
CA HIS A 586 2.61 -20.90 -16.19
C HIS A 586 3.12 -21.69 -14.97
N THR A 587 2.59 -21.36 -13.80
CA THR A 587 2.95 -21.93 -12.50
C THR A 587 2.44 -23.36 -12.40
N GLN A 588 3.29 -24.25 -11.86
CA GLN A 588 2.97 -25.66 -11.61
C GLN A 588 2.83 -25.91 -10.11
N ASN A 589 2.77 -27.17 -9.69
CA ASN A 589 2.69 -27.53 -8.26
C ASN A 589 3.98 -27.24 -7.47
N SER A 590 5.16 -27.19 -8.09
CA SER A 590 6.43 -26.97 -7.37
C SER A 590 7.60 -26.57 -8.28
N ILE A 591 8.55 -25.82 -7.72
CA ILE A 591 9.84 -25.49 -8.36
C ILE A 591 10.63 -26.77 -8.64
N THR A 592 11.34 -26.84 -9.77
CA THR A 592 12.14 -28.04 -10.11
C THR A 592 13.32 -28.25 -9.16
N ALA A 593 13.68 -29.52 -8.91
CA ALA A 593 14.83 -29.85 -8.06
C ALA A 593 16.16 -29.28 -8.60
N ALA A 594 16.34 -29.27 -9.92
CA ALA A 594 17.53 -28.69 -10.56
C ALA A 594 17.62 -27.17 -10.32
N TYR A 595 16.50 -26.45 -10.39
CA TYR A 595 16.47 -25.01 -10.10
C TYR A 595 16.77 -24.72 -8.63
N ARG A 596 16.25 -25.54 -7.70
CA ARG A 596 16.58 -25.43 -6.27
C ARG A 596 18.07 -25.67 -5.99
N ALA A 597 18.65 -26.70 -6.60
CA ALA A 597 20.08 -26.98 -6.46
C ALA A 597 20.97 -25.84 -7.01
N ALA A 598 20.51 -25.13 -8.04
CA ALA A 598 21.22 -23.98 -8.60
C ALA A 598 21.09 -22.69 -7.76
N HIS A 599 20.07 -22.60 -6.89
CA HIS A 599 19.78 -21.44 -6.06
C HIS A 599 19.67 -21.85 -4.57
N PRO A 600 20.76 -22.35 -3.96
CA PRO A 600 20.73 -22.86 -2.61
C PRO A 600 20.56 -21.73 -1.59
N PHE A 601 19.89 -22.05 -0.48
CA PHE A 601 19.90 -21.20 0.71
C PHE A 601 20.70 -21.87 1.85
N PRO A 602 21.61 -21.15 2.52
CA PRO A 602 22.03 -19.77 2.26
C PRO A 602 22.70 -19.56 0.89
N PRO A 603 22.58 -18.35 0.29
CA PRO A 603 23.22 -18.07 -0.97
C PRO A 603 24.73 -18.29 -0.91
N THR A 604 25.31 -18.77 -2.02
CA THR A 604 26.76 -19.06 -2.10
C THR A 604 27.60 -17.80 -1.95
N ASN A 605 27.14 -16.71 -2.56
CA ASN A 605 27.79 -15.40 -2.52
C ASN A 605 26.80 -14.38 -1.94
N ILE A 606 27.28 -13.50 -1.07
CA ILE A 606 26.55 -12.33 -0.57
C ILE A 606 27.41 -11.12 -0.87
N VAL A 607 26.82 -10.11 -1.52
CA VAL A 607 27.54 -8.88 -1.91
C VAL A 607 28.09 -8.19 -0.67
N ASP A 608 29.33 -7.69 -0.76
CA ASP A 608 30.06 -6.99 0.30
C ASP A 608 30.24 -7.78 1.62
N ALA A 609 30.01 -9.09 1.60
CA ALA A 609 30.37 -9.97 2.71
C ALA A 609 31.85 -10.35 2.64
N THR A 610 32.57 -10.22 3.75
CA THR A 610 33.97 -10.64 3.87
C THR A 610 34.12 -11.62 5.03
N GLY A 611 34.91 -12.68 4.83
CA GLY A 611 35.14 -13.70 5.87
C GLY A 611 33.87 -14.48 6.22
N THR A 612 33.64 -14.67 7.52
CA THR A 612 32.50 -15.46 8.01
C THR A 612 31.25 -14.60 8.14
N LEU A 613 30.13 -15.07 7.60
CA LEU A 613 28.81 -14.45 7.78
C LEU A 613 28.28 -14.68 9.19
N ALA A 614 27.58 -13.67 9.73
CA ALA A 614 26.74 -13.85 10.89
C ALA A 614 25.48 -14.63 10.52
N SER A 615 25.07 -15.52 11.41
CA SER A 615 23.87 -16.35 11.24
C SER A 615 23.25 -16.63 12.60
N TYR A 616 21.94 -16.76 12.63
CA TYR A 616 21.20 -17.18 13.81
C TYR A 616 20.94 -18.68 13.78
N PRO A 617 21.06 -19.38 14.92
CA PRO A 617 20.60 -20.76 15.06
C PRO A 617 19.06 -20.84 15.16
N GLU A 618 18.52 -22.01 14.85
CA GLU A 618 17.10 -22.37 14.97
C GLU A 618 16.74 -22.72 16.42
N THR A 619 16.84 -21.74 17.32
CA THR A 619 16.54 -21.91 18.75
C THR A 619 15.39 -21.03 19.23
N GLY A 620 14.89 -20.13 18.39
CA GLY A 620 13.80 -19.23 18.70
C GLY A 620 12.46 -19.96 18.81
N ALA A 621 11.59 -19.48 19.68
CA ALA A 621 10.20 -19.91 19.69
C ALA A 621 9.47 -19.27 18.50
N PRO A 622 8.75 -20.05 17.67
CA PRO A 622 8.02 -19.50 16.54
C PRO A 622 6.97 -18.46 16.96
N VAL A 623 7.00 -17.29 16.33
CA VAL A 623 6.01 -16.24 16.59
C VAL A 623 4.64 -16.64 16.00
N ILE A 624 3.61 -16.64 16.85
CA ILE A 624 2.21 -16.83 16.46
C ILE A 624 1.52 -15.48 16.46
N MET A 625 0.96 -15.10 15.31
CA MET A 625 0.23 -13.84 15.22
C MET A 625 -1.15 -13.94 15.87
N PRO A 626 -1.51 -12.97 16.74
CA PRO A 626 -2.79 -12.99 17.44
C PRO A 626 -3.95 -12.70 16.49
N SER A 627 -5.08 -13.35 16.76
CA SER A 627 -6.37 -13.11 16.12
C SER A 627 -7.12 -11.98 16.87
N PRO A 628 -8.07 -11.27 16.22
CA PRO A 628 -8.93 -10.32 16.92
C PRO A 628 -9.88 -11.06 17.88
N GLU A 629 -10.29 -10.37 18.93
CA GLU A 629 -11.25 -10.88 19.91
C GLU A 629 -12.68 -10.52 19.49
N PHE A 630 -13.54 -11.52 19.36
CA PHE A 630 -14.96 -11.33 19.06
C PHE A 630 -15.80 -11.89 20.22
N LYS A 631 -16.77 -11.10 20.69
CA LYS A 631 -17.64 -11.52 21.79
C LYS A 631 -18.45 -12.75 21.39
N GLY A 632 -18.24 -13.87 22.08
CA GLY A 632 -18.96 -15.12 21.84
C GLY A 632 -18.40 -15.99 20.71
N PHE A 633 -17.25 -15.62 20.12
CA PHE A 633 -16.56 -16.41 19.11
C PHE A 633 -15.13 -16.71 19.55
N SER A 634 -14.74 -17.99 19.50
CA SER A 634 -13.35 -18.39 19.66
C SER A 634 -12.71 -18.48 18.28
N VAL A 635 -11.66 -17.68 18.04
CA VAL A 635 -10.87 -17.77 16.81
C VAL A 635 -9.69 -18.69 17.07
N PRO A 636 -9.48 -19.76 16.29
CA PRO A 636 -8.31 -20.61 16.43
C PRO A 636 -7.01 -19.80 16.39
N THR A 637 -6.15 -20.03 17.38
CA THR A 637 -4.81 -19.44 17.48
C THR A 637 -3.71 -20.47 17.21
N THR A 638 -4.08 -21.70 16.87
CA THR A 638 -3.14 -22.79 16.60
C THR A 638 -2.37 -22.55 15.30
N GLN A 639 -1.08 -22.86 15.30
CA GLN A 639 -0.26 -22.88 14.08
C GLN A 639 -0.78 -23.96 13.13
N SER A 640 -0.78 -23.66 11.83
CA SER A 640 -1.18 -24.61 10.79
C SER A 640 -0.08 -25.62 10.44
N GLY A 641 1.07 -25.61 11.14
CA GLY A 641 2.26 -26.39 10.77
C GLY A 641 3.06 -26.94 11.95
N THR A 642 4.02 -27.81 11.62
CA THR A 642 4.99 -28.45 12.53
C THR A 642 6.25 -27.61 12.73
N TRP A 643 6.19 -26.29 12.51
CA TRP A 643 7.38 -25.45 12.55
C TRP A 643 7.92 -25.35 13.96
N ALA A 644 9.06 -25.99 14.22
CA ALA A 644 9.53 -26.18 15.58
C ALA A 644 10.26 -24.95 16.13
N HIS A 645 11.04 -24.26 15.31
CA HIS A 645 11.95 -23.20 15.74
C HIS A 645 12.08 -22.07 14.73
N ASP A 646 12.08 -20.83 15.22
CA ASP A 646 12.49 -19.65 14.47
C ASP A 646 14.00 -19.42 14.63
N TYR A 647 14.59 -18.66 13.71
CA TYR A 647 15.95 -18.17 13.88
C TYR A 647 16.03 -17.10 14.98
N ALA A 648 16.97 -17.22 15.92
CA ALA A 648 17.14 -16.24 17.00
C ALA A 648 18.63 -16.00 17.36
N PRO A 649 19.00 -14.78 17.78
CA PRO A 649 20.36 -14.50 18.24
C PRO A 649 20.73 -15.35 19.47
N VAL A 650 21.98 -15.80 19.50
CA VAL A 650 22.53 -16.51 20.66
C VAL A 650 22.60 -15.55 21.85
N ALA A 651 21.94 -15.91 22.96
CA ALA A 651 21.93 -15.12 24.18
C ALA A 651 23.37 -14.84 24.68
N GLY A 652 23.68 -13.57 24.96
CA GLY A 652 25.01 -13.13 25.41
C GLY A 652 26.06 -12.98 24.31
N CYS A 653 25.76 -13.30 23.05
CA CYS A 653 26.65 -13.03 21.92
C CYS A 653 26.44 -11.61 21.38
N ALA A 654 27.52 -10.86 21.21
CA ALA A 654 27.49 -9.52 20.62
C ALA A 654 27.57 -9.59 19.09
N TYR A 655 26.42 -9.62 18.43
CA TYR A 655 26.37 -9.57 16.96
C TYR A 655 26.79 -8.18 16.44
N PRO A 656 27.36 -8.09 15.22
CA PRO A 656 27.52 -6.81 14.53
C PRO A 656 26.18 -6.08 14.36
N ASP A 657 26.24 -4.76 14.15
CA ASP A 657 25.05 -3.94 13.91
C ASP A 657 24.25 -4.47 12.70
N PRO A 658 22.99 -4.93 12.87
CA PRO A 658 22.19 -5.49 11.79
C PRO A 658 21.87 -4.48 10.67
N TRP A 659 22.09 -3.18 10.90
CA TRP A 659 21.82 -2.11 9.95
C TRP A 659 23.10 -1.42 9.42
N ASN A 660 24.27 -1.82 9.91
CA ASN A 660 25.56 -1.26 9.50
C ASN A 660 26.74 -2.22 9.76
N ALA A 661 26.78 -3.35 9.06
CA ALA A 661 27.81 -4.38 9.27
C ALA A 661 28.53 -4.83 7.98
N VAL A 662 28.55 -3.99 6.95
CA VAL A 662 29.34 -4.27 5.75
C VAL A 662 30.84 -4.29 6.12
N GLY A 663 31.49 -5.43 5.93
CA GLY A 663 32.93 -5.62 6.25
C GLY A 663 33.28 -5.68 7.74
N VAL A 664 32.30 -5.70 8.65
CA VAL A 664 32.54 -5.77 10.10
C VAL A 664 32.86 -7.20 10.54
N ALA A 665 33.90 -7.38 11.36
CA ALA A 665 34.31 -8.70 11.85
C ALA A 665 33.18 -9.40 12.63
N VAL A 666 32.92 -10.66 12.30
CA VAL A 666 31.90 -11.48 12.97
C VAL A 666 32.55 -12.31 14.08
N PRO A 667 32.09 -12.21 15.34
CA PRO A 667 32.63 -13.02 16.42
C PRO A 667 32.22 -14.48 16.28
N ALA A 668 33.05 -15.41 16.78
CA ALA A 668 32.80 -16.85 16.65
C ALA A 668 31.42 -17.30 17.18
N CYS A 669 30.91 -16.67 18.24
CA CYS A 669 29.58 -16.98 18.79
C CYS A 669 28.42 -16.60 17.86
N ALA A 670 28.65 -15.72 16.88
CA ALA A 670 27.67 -15.26 15.89
C ALA A 670 27.75 -16.08 14.59
N THR A 671 28.61 -17.10 14.56
CA THR A 671 28.78 -18.02 13.44
C THR A 671 28.14 -19.35 13.81
N GLY A 672 27.19 -19.81 13.00
CA GLY A 672 26.44 -21.05 13.23
C GLY A 672 26.35 -21.90 11.98
N GLU A 673 25.77 -23.10 12.12
CA GLU A 673 25.49 -23.95 10.96
C GLU A 673 24.48 -23.27 10.02
N ARG A 674 24.89 -23.14 8.76
CA ARG A 674 24.10 -22.59 7.67
C ARG A 674 23.05 -23.61 7.21
N LYS A 675 21.99 -23.77 7.98
CA LYS A 675 20.89 -24.69 7.64
C LYS A 675 19.83 -23.99 6.79
N ARG A 676 19.18 -24.77 5.92
CA ARG A 676 17.93 -24.38 5.27
C ARG A 676 16.85 -24.18 6.33
N PHE A 677 15.96 -23.22 6.10
CA PHE A 677 14.77 -23.04 6.91
C PHE A 677 13.84 -24.23 6.71
N VAL A 678 13.61 -24.62 5.46
CA VAL A 678 12.80 -25.78 5.10
C VAL A 678 13.62 -27.06 5.25
N LYS A 679 13.19 -27.95 6.14
CA LYS A 679 13.75 -29.32 6.21
C LYS A 679 13.28 -30.07 4.96
N GLU A 680 14.20 -30.74 4.26
CA GLU A 680 13.79 -31.64 3.17
C GLU A 680 12.77 -32.65 3.71
N PRO A 681 11.72 -32.97 2.93
CA PRO A 681 10.81 -34.04 3.33
C PRO A 681 11.67 -35.29 3.57
N GLN A 682 11.63 -35.83 4.79
CA GLN A 682 12.30 -37.09 5.08
C GLN A 682 11.73 -38.14 4.11
N ALA A 683 12.63 -38.73 3.32
CA ALA A 683 12.32 -39.71 2.28
C ALA A 683 11.62 -40.96 2.84
#